data_AF-A0A067KIA1-F1
#
_entry.id   AF-A0A067KIA1-F1
#
_cell.length_a   1.000
_cell.length_b   1.000
_cell.length_c   1.000
_cell.angle_alpha   90.00
_cell.angle_beta   90.00
_cell.angle_gamma   90.00
#
_symmetry.space_group_name_H-M   'P 1'
#
loop_
_entity.id
_entity.type
_entity.pdbx_description
1 polymer ?
#
loop_
_entity_poly.entity_id
_entity_poly.type
_entity_poly.pdbx_seq_one_letter_code
_entity_poly.pdbx_strand_id
1 'polypeptide(L)'
;MWKRHLRIAFSYLFLLLQLKVLLVETVNETIPVNLGLVIDFEDWIGKVGLSCIDMALKDFYGTHAYYKTRLVLNIRDSKRDVVAAASAALALDLMKNIQVEAIIGPTTSKQVNFITQLGEKAKVPIISFAASTPSLTTIQSPYFFQATPNDSAQVNAISAIIQAFGWREAVLVYVDDEYGVGIIPYLTDALQAVDTQVPYRSAISPLARDSQIIEKLYKLKEMRSRVCVVHMLPDLGSRLFINAKKIGMMGKGYVWIITYRMTAFLDSMDSFVIESMQGVLGIKPHVPMEKLKNFQVQWQRKFHQDNPEKDDAKLNMYGLWAYDATIALAMTVENVSTRTKNFDFEKSSFSSNSTTDLETTGVSQIGETALVPKGWEDPTDGKKLRIGVPVKKGFMQFVNVTIDTITNTSSVKGFCIDLFDAVVKELAYSLLYDYIPFANPNGKSAGSYNDLVYQVQLGKFDAVVGDISIVANRSQYVDFTLPYTGAGTVSMIVVTTDEEIWVLEHRINEEFQGSHSQQVFPRGSPLTADVSRAILKVIEGDKSKEIEEKWFGKQVTCPDRSNSVPSNRLGLNSFWGLFLIAGVASLLSLIIYMAMFIHKNRGILITSDSNASLWSRILELLRIFKQKDFRSHTCRKSDENEPSSSTFAMDTDFLEEQRTSSPESQEAALNIEFC
;
A
#
# COMPACT_ATOMS: atom_id res chain seq x y z
N MET A 1 16.72 -88.00 -1.88
CA MET A 1 17.32 -86.65 -1.86
C MET A 1 16.33 -85.52 -2.17
N TRP A 2 15.49 -85.63 -3.21
CA TRP A 2 14.66 -84.52 -3.71
C TRP A 2 13.64 -83.93 -2.71
N LYS A 3 12.98 -84.77 -1.89
CA LYS A 3 12.03 -84.31 -0.84
C LYS A 3 12.67 -83.41 0.23
N ARG A 4 13.98 -83.54 0.47
CA ARG A 4 14.71 -82.77 1.47
C ARG A 4 15.02 -81.36 0.95
N HIS A 5 15.41 -81.25 -0.33
CA HIS A 5 15.60 -79.95 -0.99
C HIS A 5 14.29 -79.17 -1.15
N LEU A 6 13.17 -79.85 -1.42
CA LEU A 6 11.86 -79.19 -1.54
C LEU A 6 11.37 -78.60 -0.21
N ARG A 7 11.62 -79.30 0.92
CA ARG A 7 11.31 -78.78 2.27
C ARG A 7 12.18 -77.58 2.65
N ILE A 8 13.46 -77.59 2.28
CA ILE A 8 14.37 -76.46 2.51
C ILE A 8 13.95 -75.26 1.68
N ALA A 9 13.57 -75.47 0.41
CA ALA A 9 13.06 -74.40 -0.45
C ALA A 9 11.75 -73.80 0.07
N PHE A 10 10.81 -74.63 0.54
CA PHE A 10 9.57 -74.15 1.17
C PHE A 10 9.83 -73.41 2.48
N SER A 11 10.78 -73.87 3.29
CA SER A 11 11.19 -73.18 4.52
C SER A 11 11.83 -71.83 4.21
N TYR A 12 12.64 -71.72 3.16
CA TYR A 12 13.25 -70.47 2.73
C TYR A 12 12.21 -69.50 2.16
N LEU A 13 11.26 -70.01 1.37
CA LEU A 13 10.16 -69.21 0.82
C LEU A 13 9.23 -68.71 1.94
N PHE A 14 8.91 -69.56 2.91
CA PHE A 14 8.13 -69.18 4.09
C PHE A 14 8.89 -68.16 4.94
N LEU A 15 10.21 -68.34 5.16
CA LEU A 15 11.04 -67.36 5.87
C LEU A 15 11.10 -66.02 5.14
N LEU A 16 11.22 -66.03 3.81
CA LEU A 16 11.17 -64.82 2.97
C LEU A 16 9.78 -64.16 2.98
N LEU A 17 8.71 -64.96 3.07
CA LEU A 17 7.35 -64.45 3.22
C LEU A 17 7.17 -63.80 4.60
N GLN A 18 7.67 -64.43 5.66
CA GLN A 18 7.68 -63.87 7.02
C GLN A 18 8.57 -62.63 7.12
N LEU A 19 9.71 -62.59 6.41
CA LEU A 19 10.57 -61.39 6.32
C LEU A 19 9.89 -60.24 5.55
N LYS A 20 9.12 -60.55 4.49
CA LYS A 20 8.30 -59.55 3.80
C LYS A 20 7.16 -59.04 4.67
N VAL A 21 6.53 -59.88 5.49
CA VAL A 21 5.51 -59.46 6.45
C VAL A 21 6.14 -58.60 7.55
N LEU A 22 7.33 -58.93 8.04
CA LEU A 22 8.08 -58.09 8.99
C LEU A 22 8.58 -56.77 8.39
N LEU A 23 8.88 -56.73 7.08
CA LEU A 23 9.32 -55.51 6.38
C LEU A 23 8.16 -54.59 5.98
N VAL A 24 6.89 -54.99 6.19
CA VAL A 24 5.71 -54.20 5.83
C VAL A 24 5.01 -53.58 7.06
N GLU A 25 5.44 -53.90 8.28
CA GLU A 25 5.04 -53.17 9.49
C GLU A 25 6.16 -52.24 9.97
N THR A 26 6.57 -51.30 9.11
CA THR A 26 7.02 -50.02 9.67
C THR A 26 5.77 -49.35 10.21
N VAL A 27 5.54 -49.43 11.52
CA VAL A 27 4.61 -48.54 12.21
C VAL A 27 5.07 -47.13 11.85
N ASN A 28 4.37 -46.47 10.92
CA ASN A 28 4.60 -45.07 10.62
C ASN A 28 4.21 -44.33 11.92
N GLU A 29 5.18 -44.07 12.80
CA GLU A 29 4.95 -43.29 14.00
C GLU A 29 4.39 -41.92 13.59
N THR A 30 3.09 -41.73 13.79
CA THR A 30 2.40 -40.47 13.54
C THR A 30 2.56 -39.57 14.75
N ILE A 31 2.88 -38.30 14.52
CA ILE A 31 3.03 -37.29 15.56
C ILE A 31 1.69 -36.56 15.71
N PRO A 32 0.93 -36.75 16.81
CA PRO A 32 -0.30 -36.02 17.04
C PRO A 32 0.00 -34.57 17.37
N VAL A 33 -0.73 -33.64 16.75
CA VAL A 33 -0.60 -32.19 16.98
C VAL A 33 -1.95 -31.64 17.41
N ASN A 34 -2.05 -31.11 18.62
CA ASN A 34 -3.31 -30.65 19.19
C ASN A 34 -3.75 -29.33 18.56
N LEU A 35 -4.92 -29.35 17.92
CA LEU A 35 -5.57 -28.17 17.35
C LEU A 35 -6.82 -27.84 18.16
N GLY A 36 -6.91 -26.62 18.68
CA GLY A 36 -8.12 -26.12 19.33
C GLY A 36 -9.15 -25.69 18.30
N LEU A 37 -10.40 -26.12 18.45
CA LEU A 37 -11.52 -25.64 17.65
C LEU A 37 -12.54 -24.96 18.57
N VAL A 38 -12.72 -23.65 18.40
CA VAL A 38 -13.72 -22.87 19.16
C VAL A 38 -14.80 -22.39 18.20
N ILE A 39 -15.98 -23.02 18.25
CA ILE A 39 -17.12 -22.72 17.38
C ILE A 39 -18.42 -22.80 18.17
N ASP A 40 -19.49 -22.29 17.58
CA ASP A 40 -20.83 -22.42 18.11
C ASP A 40 -21.55 -23.58 17.42
N PHE A 41 -21.99 -24.58 18.19
CA PHE A 41 -22.62 -25.77 17.62
C PHE A 41 -24.05 -25.54 17.14
N GLU A 42 -24.72 -24.50 17.65
CA GLU A 42 -26.09 -24.16 17.28
C GLU A 42 -26.14 -23.17 16.12
N ASP A 43 -25.02 -22.50 15.81
CA ASP A 43 -24.89 -21.59 14.68
C ASP A 43 -24.62 -22.33 13.35
N TRP A 44 -25.18 -21.79 12.27
CA TRP A 44 -24.95 -22.31 10.92
C TRP A 44 -23.48 -22.21 10.51
N ILE A 45 -22.79 -21.13 10.87
CA ILE A 45 -21.35 -20.97 10.55
C ILE A 45 -20.54 -22.09 11.21
N GLY A 46 -20.82 -22.40 12.47
CA GLY A 46 -20.09 -23.45 13.20
C GLY A 46 -20.32 -24.84 12.62
N LYS A 47 -21.58 -25.22 12.32
CA LYS A 47 -21.91 -26.52 11.70
C LYS A 47 -21.28 -26.68 10.30
N VAL A 48 -21.42 -25.66 9.45
CA VAL A 48 -20.85 -25.68 8.09
C VAL A 48 -19.33 -25.68 8.15
N GLY A 49 -18.73 -24.88 9.04
CA GLY A 49 -17.29 -24.85 9.27
C GLY A 49 -16.75 -26.19 9.73
N LEU A 50 -17.33 -26.81 10.76
CA LEU A 50 -16.88 -28.10 11.31
C LEU A 50 -16.84 -29.20 10.25
N SER A 51 -17.93 -29.36 9.48
CA SER A 51 -17.97 -30.36 8.40
C SER A 51 -16.89 -30.12 7.33
N CYS A 52 -16.59 -28.87 7.01
CA CYS A 52 -15.54 -28.53 6.06
C CYS A 52 -14.13 -28.74 6.63
N ILE A 53 -13.92 -28.47 7.92
CA ILE A 53 -12.64 -28.73 8.62
C ILE A 53 -12.38 -30.24 8.65
N ASP A 54 -13.38 -31.05 8.98
CA ASP A 54 -13.29 -32.52 8.97
C ASP A 54 -12.91 -33.04 7.57
N MET A 55 -13.56 -32.51 6.53
CA MET A 55 -13.26 -32.86 5.14
C MET A 55 -11.84 -32.44 4.75
N ALA A 56 -11.42 -31.23 5.11
CA ALA A 56 -10.07 -30.74 4.82
C ALA A 56 -8.99 -31.64 5.42
N LEU A 57 -9.13 -32.03 6.69
CA LEU A 57 -8.17 -32.93 7.33
C LEU A 57 -8.15 -34.31 6.66
N LYS A 58 -9.34 -34.83 6.30
CA LYS A 58 -9.46 -36.12 5.61
C LYS A 58 -8.80 -36.09 4.23
N ASP A 59 -9.06 -35.06 3.45
CA ASP A 59 -8.54 -34.92 2.09
C ASP A 59 -7.04 -34.62 2.09
N PHE A 60 -6.58 -33.77 3.01
CA PHE A 60 -5.15 -33.44 3.17
C PHE A 60 -4.32 -34.66 3.54
N TYR A 61 -4.69 -35.38 4.60
CA TYR A 61 -3.94 -36.56 5.03
C TYR A 61 -4.19 -37.79 4.16
N GLY A 62 -5.32 -37.85 3.44
CA GLY A 62 -5.58 -38.86 2.42
C GLY A 62 -4.66 -38.72 1.21
N THR A 63 -4.36 -37.49 0.79
CA THR A 63 -3.44 -37.20 -0.32
C THR A 63 -1.97 -37.22 0.12
N HIS A 64 -1.68 -36.92 1.40
CA HIS A 64 -0.33 -36.87 1.95
C HIS A 64 -0.10 -37.93 3.04
N ALA A 65 -0.41 -39.20 2.74
CA ALA A 65 -0.32 -40.29 3.72
C ALA A 65 1.09 -40.47 4.32
N TYR A 66 2.14 -40.03 3.60
CA TYR A 66 3.54 -40.11 4.02
C TYR A 66 3.96 -39.03 5.04
N TYR A 67 3.16 -37.97 5.21
CA TYR A 67 3.39 -37.00 6.28
C TYR A 67 3.26 -37.65 7.64
N LYS A 68 4.09 -37.21 8.59
CA LYS A 68 4.12 -37.79 9.93
C LYS A 68 3.15 -37.09 10.88
N THR A 69 2.89 -35.80 10.68
CA THR A 69 2.00 -35.05 11.58
C THR A 69 0.53 -35.45 11.38
N ARG A 70 -0.26 -35.43 12.45
CA ARG A 70 -1.71 -35.59 12.42
C ARG A 70 -2.36 -34.57 13.33
N LEU A 71 -3.08 -33.62 12.75
CA LEU A 71 -3.89 -32.67 13.52
C LEU A 71 -5.00 -33.40 14.27
N VAL A 72 -5.08 -33.17 15.57
CA VAL A 72 -6.09 -33.71 16.48
C VAL A 72 -6.99 -32.58 16.94
N LEU A 73 -8.24 -32.60 16.50
CA LEU A 73 -9.23 -31.58 16.84
C LEU A 73 -9.69 -31.71 18.30
N ASN A 74 -9.51 -30.64 19.05
CA ASN A 74 -10.02 -30.47 20.41
C ASN A 74 -11.12 -29.42 20.40
N ILE A 75 -12.36 -29.89 20.28
CA ILE A 75 -13.51 -29.04 20.01
C ILE A 75 -14.08 -28.48 21.32
N ARG A 76 -14.45 -27.19 21.32
CA ARG A 76 -15.13 -26.48 22.40
C ARG A 76 -16.31 -25.71 21.82
N ASP A 77 -17.49 -25.95 22.40
CA ASP A 77 -18.73 -25.26 22.04
C ASP A 77 -18.85 -23.93 22.81
N SER A 78 -18.95 -22.82 22.07
CA SER A 78 -19.13 -21.48 22.64
C SER A 78 -20.57 -21.17 23.09
N LYS A 79 -21.56 -22.04 22.80
CA LYS A 79 -22.95 -21.98 23.29
C LYS A 79 -23.69 -20.65 23.09
N ARG A 80 -23.48 -19.96 21.96
CA ARG A 80 -24.03 -18.61 21.68
C ARG A 80 -23.74 -17.56 22.76
N ASP A 81 -22.83 -17.85 23.69
CA ASP A 81 -22.73 -17.04 24.90
C ASP A 81 -22.16 -15.66 24.55
N VAL A 82 -22.90 -14.66 25.02
CA VAL A 82 -22.74 -13.24 24.74
C VAL A 82 -21.48 -12.69 25.43
N VAL A 83 -20.91 -13.44 26.36
CA VAL A 83 -19.71 -13.04 27.10
C VAL A 83 -18.48 -13.64 26.44
N ALA A 84 -17.67 -12.79 25.82
CA ALA A 84 -16.37 -13.16 25.28
C ALA A 84 -15.46 -13.85 26.32
N ALA A 85 -15.71 -13.65 27.62
CA ALA A 85 -15.05 -14.34 28.73
C ALA A 85 -15.26 -15.87 28.73
N ALA A 86 -16.43 -16.38 28.31
CA ALA A 86 -16.67 -17.82 28.23
C ALA A 86 -15.84 -18.46 27.10
N SER A 87 -15.83 -17.82 25.93
CA SER A 87 -14.99 -18.26 24.81
C SER A 87 -13.49 -18.11 25.12
N ALA A 88 -13.12 -17.06 25.86
CA ALA A 88 -11.78 -16.86 26.39
C ALA A 88 -11.39 -17.93 27.42
N ALA A 89 -12.31 -18.36 28.29
CA ALA A 89 -12.09 -19.45 29.25
C ALA A 89 -11.94 -20.80 28.53
N LEU A 90 -12.71 -21.06 27.48
CA LEU A 90 -12.54 -22.23 26.62
C LEU A 90 -11.19 -22.21 25.90
N ALA A 91 -10.79 -21.05 25.38
CA ALA A 91 -9.47 -20.88 24.79
C ALA A 91 -8.36 -21.08 25.83
N LEU A 92 -8.55 -20.58 27.06
CA LEU A 92 -7.60 -20.77 28.16
C LEU A 92 -7.49 -22.25 28.56
N ASP A 93 -8.59 -23.00 28.60
CA ASP A 93 -8.58 -24.46 28.79
C ASP A 93 -7.78 -25.16 27.69
N LEU A 94 -8.01 -24.79 26.43
CA LEU A 94 -7.27 -25.33 25.30
C LEU A 94 -5.77 -25.02 25.37
N MET A 95 -5.40 -23.80 25.75
CA MET A 95 -3.99 -23.39 25.85
C MET A 95 -3.29 -23.99 27.08
N LYS A 96 -3.95 -24.04 28.23
CA LYS A 96 -3.34 -24.44 29.51
C LYS A 96 -3.39 -25.94 29.75
N ASN A 97 -4.55 -26.56 29.53
CA ASN A 97 -4.78 -27.96 29.88
C ASN A 97 -4.50 -28.91 28.72
N ILE A 98 -4.90 -28.53 27.50
CA ILE A 98 -4.71 -29.35 26.30
C ILE A 98 -3.39 -29.04 25.60
N GLN A 99 -2.87 -27.82 25.75
CA GLN A 99 -1.65 -27.34 25.09
C GLN A 99 -1.77 -27.43 23.56
N VAL A 100 -2.76 -26.71 23.03
CA VAL A 100 -2.99 -26.63 21.59
C VAL A 100 -1.95 -25.76 20.89
N GLU A 101 -1.47 -26.19 19.73
CA GLU A 101 -0.47 -25.46 18.95
C GLU A 101 -1.06 -24.35 18.09
N ALA A 102 -2.36 -24.41 17.84
CA ALA A 102 -3.13 -23.34 17.21
C ALA A 102 -4.58 -23.44 17.65
N ILE A 103 -5.31 -22.34 17.53
CA ILE A 103 -6.77 -22.31 17.69
C ILE A 103 -7.36 -21.82 16.37
N ILE A 104 -8.24 -22.63 15.78
CA ILE A 104 -9.08 -22.23 14.67
C ILE A 104 -10.51 -22.06 15.16
N GLY A 105 -11.27 -21.16 14.55
CA GLY A 105 -12.71 -21.17 14.68
C GLY A 105 -13.37 -19.88 15.13
N PRO A 106 -12.89 -19.13 16.16
CA PRO A 106 -13.67 -18.05 16.77
C PRO A 106 -14.46 -17.25 15.74
N THR A 107 -15.79 -17.49 15.70
CA THR A 107 -16.59 -17.21 14.49
C THR A 107 -17.13 -15.79 14.46
N THR A 108 -17.07 -15.11 15.60
CA THR A 108 -17.53 -13.74 15.80
C THR A 108 -16.36 -12.81 16.11
N SER A 109 -16.48 -11.56 15.68
CA SER A 109 -15.49 -10.53 15.95
C SER A 109 -15.26 -10.32 17.45
N LYS A 110 -16.34 -10.39 18.24
CA LYS A 110 -16.30 -10.32 19.71
C LYS A 110 -15.41 -11.39 20.31
N GLN A 111 -15.54 -12.65 19.87
CA GLN A 111 -14.72 -13.75 20.40
C GLN A 111 -13.25 -13.56 20.04
N VAL A 112 -12.98 -13.18 18.78
CA VAL A 112 -11.62 -12.95 18.29
C VAL A 112 -10.92 -11.88 19.12
N ASN A 113 -11.55 -10.74 19.37
CA ASN A 113 -10.94 -9.64 20.14
C ASN A 113 -10.37 -10.06 21.49
N PHE A 114 -11.06 -10.95 22.20
CA PHE A 114 -10.62 -11.41 23.51
C PHE A 114 -9.62 -12.57 23.40
N ILE A 115 -9.86 -13.51 22.49
CA ILE A 115 -9.00 -14.69 22.33
C ILE A 115 -7.63 -14.31 21.75
N THR A 116 -7.55 -13.31 20.87
CA THR A 116 -6.28 -12.87 20.27
C THR A 116 -5.30 -12.37 21.32
N GLN A 117 -5.75 -11.61 22.33
CA GLN A 117 -4.87 -11.14 23.40
C GLN A 117 -4.30 -12.31 24.24
N LEU A 118 -5.10 -13.35 24.45
CA LEU A 118 -4.66 -14.57 25.13
C LEU A 118 -3.69 -15.37 24.27
N GLY A 119 -4.00 -15.54 22.99
CA GLY A 119 -3.14 -16.20 22.00
C GLY A 119 -1.78 -15.53 21.90
N GLU A 120 -1.73 -14.19 21.87
CA GLU A 120 -0.48 -13.43 21.88
C GLU A 120 0.35 -13.67 23.13
N LYS A 121 -0.29 -13.66 24.32
CA LYS A 121 0.39 -13.96 25.58
C LYS A 121 0.94 -15.39 25.64
N ALA A 122 0.18 -16.36 25.12
CA ALA A 122 0.57 -17.77 25.06
C ALA A 122 1.44 -18.11 23.84
N LYS A 123 1.64 -17.16 22.91
CA LYS A 123 2.22 -17.37 21.57
C LYS A 123 1.51 -18.48 20.78
N VAL A 124 0.20 -18.61 20.93
CA VAL A 124 -0.64 -19.58 20.20
C VAL A 124 -1.34 -18.85 19.04
N PRO A 125 -1.09 -19.23 17.78
CA PRO A 125 -1.78 -18.67 16.62
C PRO A 125 -3.29 -18.89 16.68
N ILE A 126 -4.04 -17.82 16.41
CA ILE A 126 -5.51 -17.78 16.36
C ILE A 126 -5.94 -17.53 14.93
N ILE A 127 -6.72 -18.45 14.35
CA ILE A 127 -7.19 -18.40 12.97
C ILE A 127 -8.71 -18.29 12.98
N SER A 128 -9.27 -17.22 12.41
CA SER A 128 -10.71 -17.09 12.22
C SER A 128 -11.08 -17.15 10.73
N PHE A 129 -12.01 -18.04 10.40
CA PHE A 129 -12.57 -18.18 9.05
C PHE A 129 -13.89 -17.42 8.84
N ALA A 130 -14.41 -16.75 9.87
CA ALA A 130 -15.72 -16.10 9.81
C ALA A 130 -15.77 -14.67 10.38
N ALA A 131 -14.90 -14.32 11.32
CA ALA A 131 -14.83 -12.97 11.85
C ALA A 131 -14.27 -12.03 10.78
N SER A 132 -15.05 -11.00 10.43
CA SER A 132 -14.88 -10.23 9.20
C SER A 132 -14.82 -8.71 9.44
N THR A 133 -14.96 -8.25 10.69
CA THR A 133 -14.98 -6.81 10.96
C THR A 133 -13.62 -6.17 10.63
N PRO A 134 -13.58 -4.99 9.98
CA PRO A 134 -12.32 -4.33 9.65
C PRO A 134 -11.46 -3.99 10.87
N SER A 135 -12.05 -3.81 12.06
CA SER A 135 -11.30 -3.51 13.29
C SER A 135 -10.32 -4.63 13.67
N LEU A 136 -10.54 -5.88 13.25
CA LEU A 136 -9.61 -6.97 13.57
C LEU A 136 -8.24 -6.78 12.91
N THR A 137 -8.18 -6.11 11.76
CA THR A 137 -6.89 -5.79 11.10
C THR A 137 -6.07 -4.75 11.85
N THR A 138 -6.70 -4.00 12.77
CA THR A 138 -5.99 -3.08 13.68
C THR A 138 -5.44 -3.78 14.92
N ILE A 139 -5.86 -5.03 15.17
CA ILE A 139 -5.20 -5.89 16.15
C ILE A 139 -3.85 -6.24 15.54
N GLN A 140 -2.82 -5.44 15.82
CA GLN A 140 -1.43 -5.64 15.39
C GLN A 140 -0.78 -6.86 16.05
N SER A 141 -1.56 -7.92 16.31
CA SER A 141 -1.06 -9.15 16.90
C SER A 141 -0.49 -10.02 15.80
N PRO A 142 0.79 -10.40 15.86
CA PRO A 142 1.37 -11.30 14.88
C PRO A 142 0.73 -12.70 14.94
N TYR A 143 0.09 -13.06 16.05
CA TYR A 143 -0.53 -14.37 16.29
C TYR A 143 -1.98 -14.47 15.80
N PHE A 144 -2.53 -13.46 15.13
CA PHE A 144 -3.90 -13.52 14.61
C PHE A 144 -3.93 -13.56 13.07
N PHE A 145 -4.67 -14.53 12.54
CA PHE A 145 -4.83 -14.75 11.11
C PHE A 145 -6.31 -14.77 10.73
N GLN A 146 -6.67 -13.96 9.75
CA GLN A 146 -8.01 -13.89 9.21
C GLN A 146 -8.05 -14.62 7.86
N ALA A 147 -8.86 -15.68 7.75
CA ALA A 147 -9.01 -16.45 6.52
C ALA A 147 -10.16 -15.96 5.63
N THR A 148 -10.85 -14.89 6.03
CA THR A 148 -11.93 -14.23 5.28
C THR A 148 -11.49 -12.81 4.88
N PRO A 149 -11.96 -12.28 3.74
CA PRO A 149 -11.89 -10.86 3.46
C PRO A 149 -12.63 -10.03 4.52
N ASN A 150 -12.20 -8.78 4.68
CA ASN A 150 -12.87 -7.80 5.52
C ASN A 150 -14.26 -7.44 4.97
N ASP A 151 -15.18 -7.10 5.88
CA ASP A 151 -16.50 -6.61 5.50
C ASP A 151 -16.44 -5.33 4.66
N SER A 152 -15.36 -4.54 4.78
CA SER A 152 -15.13 -3.36 3.93
C SER A 152 -14.98 -3.69 2.45
N ALA A 153 -14.58 -4.92 2.08
CA ALA A 153 -14.43 -5.34 0.69
C ALA A 153 -15.75 -5.27 -0.10
N GLN A 154 -16.88 -5.35 0.60
CA GLN A 154 -18.21 -5.39 -0.02
C GLN A 154 -18.82 -3.99 -0.20
N VAL A 155 -18.26 -2.98 0.48
CA VAL A 155 -18.82 -1.63 0.56
C VAL A 155 -18.88 -0.94 -0.80
N ASN A 156 -17.84 -1.12 -1.63
CA ASN A 156 -17.80 -0.56 -2.98
C ASN A 156 -18.89 -1.12 -3.89
N ALA A 157 -19.29 -2.38 -3.70
CA ALA A 157 -20.38 -2.98 -4.45
C ALA A 157 -21.73 -2.35 -4.02
N ILE A 158 -21.93 -2.14 -2.72
CA ILE A 158 -23.14 -1.49 -2.19
C ILE A 158 -23.23 -0.04 -2.68
N SER A 159 -22.14 0.73 -2.60
CA SER A 159 -22.12 2.12 -3.05
C SER A 159 -22.37 2.23 -4.56
N ALA A 160 -21.80 1.33 -5.36
CA ALA A 160 -22.04 1.29 -6.81
C ALA A 160 -23.52 1.02 -7.15
N ILE A 161 -24.19 0.12 -6.41
CA ILE A 161 -25.63 -0.11 -6.57
C ILE A 161 -26.40 1.18 -6.27
N ILE A 162 -26.11 1.81 -5.14
CA ILE A 162 -26.80 3.04 -4.71
C ILE A 162 -26.59 4.18 -5.71
N GLN A 163 -25.35 4.32 -6.22
CA GLN A 163 -25.00 5.28 -7.25
C GLN A 163 -25.75 5.02 -8.56
N ALA A 164 -25.83 3.75 -9.01
CA ALA A 164 -26.50 3.38 -10.25
C ALA A 164 -28.00 3.71 -10.24
N PHE A 165 -28.65 3.61 -9.08
CA PHE A 165 -30.06 3.98 -8.92
C PHE A 165 -30.27 5.46 -8.54
N GLY A 166 -29.20 6.22 -8.29
CA GLY A 166 -29.25 7.65 -7.99
C GLY A 166 -29.92 8.01 -6.67
N TRP A 167 -29.91 7.12 -5.68
CA TRP A 167 -30.52 7.40 -4.37
C TRP A 167 -29.65 8.37 -3.57
N ARG A 168 -30.24 9.48 -3.10
CA ARG A 168 -29.51 10.55 -2.39
C ARG A 168 -29.46 10.37 -0.87
N GLU A 169 -30.29 9.50 -0.31
CA GLU A 169 -30.34 9.23 1.12
C GLU A 169 -30.48 7.73 1.36
N ALA A 170 -29.63 7.16 2.21
CA ALA A 170 -29.70 5.76 2.61
C ALA A 170 -29.56 5.63 4.13
N VAL A 171 -30.40 4.80 4.74
CA VAL A 171 -30.38 4.56 6.19
C VAL A 171 -29.60 3.28 6.48
N LEU A 172 -28.70 3.34 7.46
CA LEU A 172 -27.97 2.17 7.92
C LEU A 172 -28.71 1.50 9.08
N VAL A 173 -28.96 0.20 8.99
CA VAL A 173 -29.54 -0.63 10.04
C VAL A 173 -28.54 -1.71 10.38
N TYR A 174 -28.05 -1.75 11.61
CA TYR A 174 -26.97 -2.65 11.99
C TYR A 174 -27.16 -3.23 13.38
N VAL A 175 -26.53 -4.37 13.63
CA VAL A 175 -26.47 -4.97 14.96
C VAL A 175 -25.55 -4.13 15.85
N ASP A 176 -26.01 -3.81 17.06
CA ASP A 176 -25.29 -2.95 18.00
C ASP A 176 -24.18 -3.75 18.71
N ASP A 177 -23.13 -4.04 17.94
CA ASP A 177 -21.93 -4.66 18.43
C ASP A 177 -20.69 -4.40 17.57
N GLU A 178 -19.56 -4.98 17.98
CA GLU A 178 -18.29 -4.80 17.27
C GLU A 178 -18.34 -5.18 15.78
N TYR A 179 -19.08 -6.22 15.43
CA TYR A 179 -19.24 -6.59 14.02
C TYR A 179 -20.05 -5.51 13.29
N GLY A 180 -21.20 -5.13 13.85
CA GLY A 180 -22.08 -4.17 13.20
C GLY A 180 -21.53 -2.74 13.11
N VAL A 181 -20.81 -2.28 14.15
CA VAL A 181 -20.22 -0.93 14.22
C VAL A 181 -19.00 -0.81 13.30
N GLY A 182 -18.22 -1.89 13.13
CA GLY A 182 -16.94 -1.83 12.43
C GLY A 182 -17.03 -1.49 10.95
N ILE A 183 -18.16 -1.79 10.28
CA ILE A 183 -18.36 -1.44 8.86
C ILE A 183 -18.83 0.01 8.63
N ILE A 184 -19.34 0.68 9.67
CA ILE A 184 -20.05 1.97 9.54
C ILE A 184 -19.19 3.09 8.96
N PRO A 185 -17.90 3.26 9.35
CA PRO A 185 -17.05 4.29 8.75
C PRO A 185 -16.90 4.08 7.23
N TYR A 186 -16.57 2.85 6.83
CA TYR A 186 -16.40 2.48 5.42
C TYR A 186 -17.67 2.71 4.60
N LEU A 187 -18.83 2.28 5.11
CA LEU A 187 -20.11 2.55 4.43
C LEU A 187 -20.40 4.04 4.33
N THR A 188 -20.14 4.81 5.39
CA THR A 188 -20.41 6.26 5.38
C THR A 188 -19.54 6.97 4.35
N ASP A 189 -18.23 6.69 4.35
CA ASP A 189 -17.27 7.31 3.44
C ASP A 189 -17.59 6.97 1.98
N ALA A 190 -17.89 5.70 1.70
CA ALA A 190 -18.22 5.25 0.36
C ALA A 190 -19.55 5.81 -0.17
N LEU A 191 -20.55 5.97 0.70
CA LEU A 191 -21.83 6.60 0.34
C LEU A 191 -21.67 8.10 0.12
N GLN A 192 -20.89 8.77 0.96
CA GLN A 192 -20.58 10.19 0.80
C GLN A 192 -19.82 10.45 -0.51
N ALA A 193 -18.90 9.57 -0.89
CA ALA A 193 -18.16 9.66 -2.16
C ALA A 193 -19.05 9.57 -3.41
N VAL A 194 -20.27 9.03 -3.29
CA VAL A 194 -21.27 8.96 -4.37
C VAL A 194 -22.45 9.90 -4.14
N ASP A 195 -22.24 10.99 -3.38
CA ASP A 195 -23.23 12.02 -3.06
C ASP A 195 -24.52 11.46 -2.41
N THR A 196 -24.38 10.41 -1.60
CA THR A 196 -25.45 9.82 -0.81
C THR A 196 -25.26 10.15 0.66
N GLN A 197 -26.27 10.77 1.28
CA GLN A 197 -26.26 11.08 2.70
C GLN A 197 -26.77 9.90 3.53
N VAL A 198 -26.25 9.77 4.75
CA VAL A 198 -26.72 8.84 5.77
C VAL A 198 -27.48 9.63 6.84
N PRO A 199 -28.77 9.95 6.65
CA PRO A 199 -29.51 10.82 7.56
C PRO A 199 -29.80 10.16 8.91
N TYR A 200 -29.73 8.82 8.97
CA TYR A 200 -29.98 8.07 10.18
C TYR A 200 -29.21 6.75 10.23
N ARG A 201 -28.92 6.33 11.46
CA ARG A 201 -28.24 5.08 11.79
C ARG A 201 -29.04 4.38 12.89
N SER A 202 -29.56 3.19 12.58
CA SER A 202 -30.37 2.38 13.50
C SER A 202 -29.55 1.22 14.05
N ALA A 203 -29.06 1.40 15.27
CA ALA A 203 -28.45 0.31 16.04
C ALA A 203 -29.54 -0.53 16.73
N ILE A 204 -29.44 -1.85 16.59
CA ILE A 204 -30.35 -2.84 17.20
C ILE A 204 -29.53 -3.83 18.01
N SER A 205 -29.80 -3.93 19.32
CA SER A 205 -29.12 -4.87 20.20
C SER A 205 -29.22 -6.32 19.69
N PRO A 206 -28.16 -7.14 19.79
CA PRO A 206 -28.23 -8.58 19.46
C PRO A 206 -29.30 -9.32 20.28
N LEU A 207 -29.62 -8.82 21.49
CA LEU A 207 -30.61 -9.40 22.41
C LEU A 207 -31.97 -8.68 22.33
N ALA A 208 -32.18 -7.82 21.34
CA ALA A 208 -33.42 -7.07 21.21
C ALA A 208 -34.63 -7.99 21.11
N ARG A 209 -35.70 -7.68 21.85
CA ARG A 209 -37.02 -8.33 21.71
C ARG A 209 -37.74 -7.81 20.47
N ASP A 210 -38.71 -8.59 19.96
CA ASP A 210 -39.49 -8.22 18.77
C ASP A 210 -40.16 -6.84 18.91
N SER A 211 -40.65 -6.50 20.11
CA SER A 211 -41.22 -5.18 20.39
C SER A 211 -40.22 -4.03 20.19
N GLN A 212 -38.96 -4.23 20.58
CA GLN A 212 -37.89 -3.24 20.42
C GLN A 212 -37.47 -3.12 18.94
N ILE A 213 -37.45 -4.24 18.21
CA ILE A 213 -37.21 -4.25 16.76
C ILE A 213 -38.32 -3.47 16.05
N ILE A 214 -39.59 -3.73 16.40
CA ILE A 214 -40.75 -3.03 15.85
C ILE A 214 -40.70 -1.53 16.14
N GLU A 215 -40.32 -1.12 17.36
CA GLU A 215 -40.15 0.30 17.71
C GLU A 215 -39.11 1.00 16.80
N LYS A 216 -37.97 0.34 16.57
CA LYS A 216 -36.94 0.85 15.65
C LYS A 216 -37.46 0.93 14.22
N LEU A 217 -38.22 -0.06 13.77
CA LEU A 217 -38.82 -0.07 12.44
C LEU A 217 -39.87 1.05 12.27
N TYR A 218 -40.68 1.38 13.30
CA TYR A 218 -41.59 2.53 13.23
C TYR A 218 -40.85 3.85 13.04
N LYS A 219 -39.73 4.06 13.75
CA LYS A 219 -38.86 5.22 13.53
C LYS A 219 -38.34 5.29 12.09
N LEU A 220 -37.92 4.15 11.52
CA LEU A 220 -37.51 4.07 10.11
C LEU A 220 -38.68 4.34 9.15
N LYS A 221 -39.90 3.92 9.50
CA LYS A 221 -41.10 4.14 8.70
C LYS A 221 -41.48 5.62 8.60
N GLU A 222 -41.21 6.41 9.64
CA GLU A 222 -41.44 7.86 9.67
C GLU A 222 -40.43 8.65 8.83
N MET A 223 -39.28 8.06 8.48
CA MET A 223 -38.24 8.73 7.71
C MET A 223 -38.63 8.93 6.24
N ARG A 224 -38.05 9.97 5.62
CA ARG A 224 -38.23 10.27 4.20
C ARG A 224 -37.53 9.23 3.31
N SER A 225 -36.30 8.85 3.65
CA SER A 225 -35.59 7.81 2.92
C SER A 225 -36.30 6.46 3.07
N ARG A 226 -36.31 5.71 1.97
CA ARG A 226 -36.90 4.36 1.88
C ARG A 226 -35.86 3.31 1.53
N VAL A 227 -34.57 3.69 1.48
CA VAL A 227 -33.46 2.81 1.16
C VAL A 227 -32.77 2.44 2.47
N CYS A 228 -32.78 1.16 2.80
CA CYS A 228 -32.20 0.62 4.02
C CYS A 228 -31.06 -0.34 3.68
N VAL A 229 -29.86 -0.04 4.16
CA VAL A 229 -28.71 -0.95 4.12
C VAL A 229 -28.64 -1.68 5.46
N VAL A 230 -28.77 -3.00 5.43
CA VAL A 230 -28.89 -3.87 6.61
C VAL A 230 -27.62 -4.70 6.79
N HIS A 231 -26.94 -4.49 7.91
CA HIS A 231 -25.73 -5.20 8.29
C HIS A 231 -25.90 -5.89 9.66
N MET A 232 -26.35 -7.14 9.63
CA MET A 232 -26.73 -7.89 10.83
C MET A 232 -26.37 -9.38 10.71
N LEU A 233 -26.50 -10.10 11.82
CA LEU A 233 -26.42 -11.57 11.85
C LEU A 233 -27.73 -12.20 11.33
N PRO A 234 -27.69 -13.42 10.73
CA PRO A 234 -28.86 -14.10 10.17
C PRO A 234 -30.07 -14.18 11.11
N ASP A 235 -29.86 -14.54 12.38
CA ASP A 235 -30.96 -14.70 13.35
C ASP A 235 -31.71 -13.40 13.63
N LEU A 236 -30.97 -12.32 13.89
CA LEU A 236 -31.55 -11.01 14.14
C LEU A 236 -32.16 -10.40 12.87
N GLY A 237 -31.50 -10.59 11.72
CA GLY A 237 -32.00 -10.17 10.42
C GLY A 237 -33.31 -10.87 10.05
N SER A 238 -33.45 -12.16 10.34
CA SER A 238 -34.69 -12.92 10.11
C SER A 238 -35.86 -12.30 10.89
N ARG A 239 -35.63 -11.99 12.18
CA ARG A 239 -36.63 -11.33 13.03
C ARG A 239 -36.94 -9.89 12.57
N LEU A 240 -35.94 -9.16 12.07
CA LEU A 240 -36.13 -7.83 11.48
C LEU A 240 -37.09 -7.89 10.29
N PHE A 241 -36.84 -8.76 9.31
CA PHE A 241 -37.63 -8.82 8.08
C PHE A 241 -39.04 -9.37 8.30
N ILE A 242 -39.21 -10.37 9.18
CA ILE A 242 -40.54 -10.83 9.60
C ILE A 242 -41.37 -9.67 10.15
N ASN A 243 -40.79 -8.88 11.05
CA ASN A 243 -41.50 -7.75 11.66
C ASN A 243 -41.67 -6.58 10.68
N ALA A 244 -40.72 -6.32 9.78
CA ALA A 244 -40.85 -5.35 8.71
C ALA A 244 -42.02 -5.69 7.75
N LYS A 245 -42.20 -6.97 7.40
CA LYS A 245 -43.33 -7.43 6.60
C LYS A 245 -44.65 -7.21 7.33
N LYS A 246 -44.74 -7.58 8.60
CA LYS A 246 -45.95 -7.39 9.44
C LYS A 246 -46.44 -5.95 9.46
N ILE A 247 -45.53 -4.97 9.51
CA ILE A 247 -45.89 -3.55 9.58
C ILE A 247 -45.89 -2.85 8.20
N GLY A 248 -45.78 -3.61 7.11
CA GLY A 248 -45.91 -3.12 5.73
C GLY A 248 -44.69 -2.42 5.14
N MET A 249 -43.51 -2.55 5.75
CA MET A 249 -42.26 -1.96 5.21
C MET A 249 -41.58 -2.82 4.12
N MET A 250 -42.15 -3.98 3.81
CA MET A 250 -41.76 -4.79 2.63
C MET A 250 -42.63 -4.49 1.40
N GLY A 251 -43.48 -3.46 1.48
CA GLY A 251 -44.36 -3.03 0.40
C GLY A 251 -43.63 -2.19 -0.66
N LYS A 252 -44.38 -1.80 -1.70
CA LYS A 252 -43.87 -0.93 -2.77
C LYS A 252 -43.31 0.37 -2.21
N GLY A 253 -42.13 0.77 -2.71
CA GLY A 253 -41.46 2.01 -2.34
C GLY A 253 -40.30 1.83 -1.36
N TYR A 254 -40.14 0.67 -0.73
CA TYR A 254 -38.98 0.34 0.10
C TYR A 254 -37.91 -0.41 -0.68
N VAL A 255 -36.65 -0.12 -0.38
CA VAL A 255 -35.48 -0.81 -0.90
C VAL A 255 -34.68 -1.34 0.28
N TRP A 256 -34.37 -2.63 0.26
CA TRP A 256 -33.61 -3.29 1.30
C TRP A 256 -32.37 -3.92 0.67
N ILE A 257 -31.19 -3.50 1.13
CA ILE A 257 -29.90 -4.05 0.70
C ILE A 257 -29.27 -4.74 1.91
N ILE A 258 -28.99 -6.03 1.81
CA ILE A 258 -28.36 -6.80 2.89
C ILE A 258 -26.88 -7.05 2.58
N THR A 259 -26.06 -7.03 3.62
CA THR A 259 -24.64 -7.39 3.51
C THR A 259 -24.43 -8.90 3.31
N TYR A 260 -23.23 -9.27 2.87
CA TYR A 260 -22.82 -10.63 2.54
C TYR A 260 -23.13 -11.65 3.63
N ARG A 261 -22.86 -11.32 4.91
CA ARG A 261 -23.09 -12.27 6.02
C ARG A 261 -24.53 -12.77 6.11
N MET A 262 -25.52 -11.93 5.77
CA MET A 262 -26.91 -12.39 5.67
C MET A 262 -27.16 -13.15 4.36
N THR A 263 -26.63 -12.63 3.25
CA THR A 263 -26.79 -13.21 1.91
C THR A 263 -26.27 -14.65 1.86
N ALA A 264 -25.20 -14.96 2.60
CA ALA A 264 -24.56 -16.27 2.67
C ALA A 264 -25.46 -17.39 3.20
N PHE A 265 -26.55 -17.06 3.91
CA PHE A 265 -27.45 -18.04 4.53
C PHE A 265 -28.87 -18.01 3.96
N LEU A 266 -29.20 -17.13 3.01
CA LEU A 266 -30.55 -17.05 2.44
C LEU A 266 -31.05 -18.41 1.93
N ASP A 267 -30.17 -19.16 1.29
CA ASP A 267 -30.48 -20.46 0.71
C ASP A 267 -30.80 -21.55 1.74
N SER A 268 -30.51 -21.31 3.03
CA SER A 268 -30.69 -22.26 4.14
C SER A 268 -31.56 -21.69 5.27
N MET A 269 -32.17 -20.53 5.07
CA MET A 269 -33.17 -19.98 6.00
C MET A 269 -34.53 -20.65 5.80
N ASP A 270 -35.35 -20.64 6.84
CA ASP A 270 -36.74 -21.12 6.77
C ASP A 270 -37.51 -20.42 5.64
N SER A 271 -38.36 -21.17 4.94
CA SER A 271 -39.14 -20.64 3.82
C SER A 271 -39.99 -19.43 4.22
N PHE A 272 -40.53 -19.42 5.45
CA PHE A 272 -41.27 -18.30 6.02
C PHE A 272 -40.43 -17.02 6.13
N VAL A 273 -39.15 -17.15 6.51
CA VAL A 273 -38.21 -16.03 6.58
C VAL A 273 -37.94 -15.50 5.18
N ILE A 274 -37.66 -16.40 4.22
CA ILE A 274 -37.39 -16.00 2.82
C ILE A 274 -38.59 -15.33 2.17
N GLU A 275 -39.80 -15.83 2.41
CA GLU A 275 -41.03 -15.19 1.97
C GLU A 275 -41.23 -13.80 2.61
N SER A 276 -40.65 -13.57 3.79
CA SER A 276 -40.66 -12.24 4.42
C SER A 276 -39.69 -11.25 3.80
N MET A 277 -38.69 -11.75 3.07
CA MET A 277 -37.59 -11.01 2.46
C MET A 277 -37.76 -10.80 0.95
N GLN A 278 -38.96 -11.02 0.42
CA GLN A 278 -39.22 -10.83 -1.01
C GLN A 278 -38.88 -9.39 -1.45
N GLY A 279 -38.00 -9.26 -2.45
CA GLY A 279 -37.55 -7.96 -2.97
C GLY A 279 -36.29 -7.39 -2.31
N VAL A 280 -35.70 -8.10 -1.33
CA VAL A 280 -34.41 -7.73 -0.74
C VAL A 280 -33.27 -8.03 -1.72
N LEU A 281 -32.33 -7.09 -1.84
CA LEU A 281 -31.12 -7.23 -2.64
C LEU A 281 -29.95 -7.65 -1.75
N GLY A 282 -29.30 -8.76 -2.10
CA GLY A 282 -28.11 -9.24 -1.41
C GLY A 282 -26.87 -9.24 -2.30
N ILE A 283 -25.71 -9.12 -1.68
CA ILE A 283 -24.41 -9.19 -2.34
C ILE A 283 -23.66 -10.44 -1.90
N LYS A 284 -23.00 -11.12 -2.83
CA LYS A 284 -22.20 -12.31 -2.55
C LYS A 284 -20.92 -12.34 -3.39
N PRO A 285 -19.79 -12.82 -2.84
CA PRO A 285 -18.59 -13.11 -3.61
C PRO A 285 -18.90 -14.09 -4.75
N HIS A 286 -18.25 -13.89 -5.90
CA HIS A 286 -18.37 -14.82 -7.01
C HIS A 286 -17.45 -16.03 -6.76
N VAL A 287 -18.04 -17.22 -6.73
CA VAL A 287 -17.32 -18.49 -6.68
C VAL A 287 -17.75 -19.30 -7.91
N PRO A 288 -16.81 -19.84 -8.71
CA PRO A 288 -17.14 -20.69 -9.86
C PRO A 288 -17.61 -22.07 -9.39
N MET A 289 -18.83 -22.14 -8.84
CA MET A 289 -19.42 -23.34 -8.22
C MET A 289 -19.48 -24.54 -9.17
N GLU A 290 -19.48 -24.31 -10.48
CA GLU A 290 -19.44 -25.37 -11.49
C GLU A 290 -18.22 -26.29 -11.34
N LYS A 291 -17.09 -25.74 -10.88
CA LYS A 291 -15.85 -26.49 -10.64
C LYS A 291 -15.87 -27.27 -9.31
N LEU A 292 -16.80 -26.94 -8.41
CA LEU A 292 -16.90 -27.49 -7.05
C LEU A 292 -18.03 -28.52 -6.90
N LYS A 293 -18.67 -28.96 -7.99
CA LYS A 293 -19.80 -29.90 -7.93
C LYS A 293 -19.51 -31.17 -7.14
N ASN A 294 -18.33 -31.78 -7.35
CA ASN A 294 -17.94 -33.00 -6.63
C ASN A 294 -17.77 -32.72 -5.12
N PHE A 295 -17.07 -31.62 -4.79
CA PHE A 295 -16.90 -31.18 -3.41
C PHE A 295 -18.25 -30.92 -2.73
N GLN A 296 -19.16 -30.24 -3.41
CA GLN A 296 -20.50 -29.93 -2.88
C GLN A 296 -21.30 -31.20 -2.55
N VAL A 297 -21.28 -32.21 -3.44
CA VAL A 297 -21.97 -33.49 -3.20
C VAL A 297 -21.37 -34.24 -2.01
N GLN A 298 -20.04 -34.27 -1.91
CA GLN A 298 -19.34 -34.90 -0.79
C GLN A 298 -19.65 -34.19 0.53
N TRP A 299 -19.62 -32.86 0.51
CA TRP A 299 -19.96 -32.03 1.65
C TRP A 299 -21.42 -32.24 2.07
N GLN A 300 -22.38 -32.21 1.15
CA GLN A 300 -23.79 -32.45 1.47
C GLN A 300 -24.00 -33.80 2.16
N ARG A 301 -23.31 -34.86 1.68
CA ARG A 301 -23.39 -36.18 2.30
C ARG A 301 -22.83 -36.17 3.73
N LYS A 302 -21.66 -35.56 3.96
CA LYS A 302 -21.05 -35.45 5.30
C LYS A 302 -21.92 -34.60 6.22
N PHE A 303 -22.37 -33.45 5.74
CA PHE A 303 -23.19 -32.52 6.51
C PHE A 303 -24.50 -33.16 6.97
N HIS A 304 -25.21 -33.87 6.08
CA HIS A 304 -26.43 -34.60 6.43
C HIS A 304 -26.17 -35.75 7.40
N GLN A 305 -25.02 -36.43 7.32
CA GLN A 305 -24.64 -37.45 8.30
C GLN A 305 -24.43 -36.87 9.70
N ASP A 306 -23.82 -35.69 9.80
CA ASP A 306 -23.54 -35.04 11.08
C ASP A 306 -24.75 -34.24 11.63
N ASN A 307 -25.63 -33.77 10.75
CA ASN A 307 -26.77 -32.89 11.05
C ASN A 307 -28.03 -33.36 10.30
N PRO A 308 -28.59 -34.53 10.65
CA PRO A 308 -29.74 -35.12 9.95
C PRO A 308 -31.02 -34.29 10.03
N GLU A 309 -31.09 -33.32 10.93
CA GLU A 309 -32.22 -32.40 11.09
C GLU A 309 -32.21 -31.20 10.13
N LYS A 310 -31.14 -31.02 9.33
CA LYS A 310 -30.94 -29.85 8.46
C LYS A 310 -30.72 -30.25 6.98
N ASP A 311 -31.75 -30.79 6.35
CA ASP A 311 -31.69 -31.29 4.97
C ASP A 311 -31.51 -30.20 3.89
N ASP A 312 -31.94 -28.97 4.17
CA ASP A 312 -31.88 -27.85 3.20
C ASP A 312 -30.57 -27.05 3.26
N ALA A 313 -29.53 -27.60 3.90
CA ALA A 313 -28.25 -26.93 4.04
C ALA A 313 -27.52 -26.78 2.69
N LYS A 314 -27.05 -25.57 2.40
CA LYS A 314 -26.19 -25.30 1.23
C LYS A 314 -24.81 -24.84 1.66
N LEU A 315 -23.81 -25.33 0.93
CA LEU A 315 -22.42 -24.92 1.10
C LEU A 315 -22.29 -23.43 0.79
N ASN A 316 -21.69 -22.69 1.73
CA ASN A 316 -21.41 -21.26 1.58
C ASN A 316 -19.91 -20.99 1.71
N MET A 317 -19.51 -19.73 1.52
CA MET A 317 -18.09 -19.35 1.55
C MET A 317 -17.43 -19.60 2.91
N TYR A 318 -18.17 -19.53 4.02
CA TYR A 318 -17.60 -19.78 5.34
C TYR A 318 -17.10 -21.22 5.48
N GLY A 319 -17.80 -22.18 4.87
CA GLY A 319 -17.32 -23.55 4.75
C GLY A 319 -16.05 -23.66 3.91
N LEU A 320 -16.01 -22.98 2.76
CA LEU A 320 -14.83 -22.96 1.89
C LEU A 320 -13.61 -22.32 2.59
N TRP A 321 -13.79 -21.19 3.26
CA TRP A 321 -12.73 -20.56 4.05
C TRP A 321 -12.27 -21.43 5.22
N ALA A 322 -13.18 -22.13 5.89
CA ALA A 322 -12.81 -23.08 6.94
C ALA A 322 -11.99 -24.26 6.39
N TYR A 323 -12.36 -24.77 5.22
CA TYR A 323 -11.62 -25.80 4.51
C TYR A 323 -10.20 -25.31 4.16
N ASP A 324 -10.09 -24.21 3.44
CA ASP A 324 -8.79 -23.66 2.97
C ASP A 324 -7.89 -23.25 4.15
N ALA A 325 -8.45 -22.63 5.19
CA ALA A 325 -7.70 -22.28 6.41
C ALA A 325 -7.13 -23.52 7.10
N THR A 326 -7.88 -24.61 7.10
CA THR A 326 -7.46 -25.89 7.71
C THR A 326 -6.38 -26.57 6.89
N ILE A 327 -6.50 -26.56 5.56
CA ILE A 327 -5.45 -27.05 4.66
C ILE A 327 -4.16 -26.27 4.89
N ALA A 328 -4.23 -24.93 4.91
CA ALA A 328 -3.08 -24.07 5.12
C ALA A 328 -2.42 -24.32 6.49
N LEU A 329 -3.23 -24.52 7.54
CA LEU A 329 -2.74 -24.87 8.87
C LEU A 329 -2.05 -26.24 8.89
N ALA A 330 -2.64 -27.25 8.25
CA ALA A 330 -2.06 -28.58 8.18
C ALA A 330 -0.72 -28.60 7.42
N MET A 331 -0.62 -27.85 6.32
CA MET A 331 0.63 -27.64 5.59
C MET A 331 1.69 -26.97 6.47
N THR A 332 1.29 -25.94 7.22
CA THR A 332 2.20 -25.20 8.11
C THR A 332 2.75 -26.10 9.21
N VAL A 333 1.89 -26.92 9.84
CA VAL A 333 2.28 -27.84 10.90
C VAL A 333 3.27 -28.90 10.41
N GLU A 334 3.04 -29.47 9.22
CA GLU A 334 4.02 -30.40 8.62
C GLU A 334 5.35 -29.71 8.37
N ASN A 335 5.33 -28.51 7.77
CA ASN A 335 6.55 -27.74 7.50
C ASN A 335 7.33 -27.42 8.79
N VAL A 336 6.65 -27.04 9.88
CA VAL A 336 7.31 -26.78 11.16
C VAL A 336 7.85 -28.07 11.78
N SER A 337 7.12 -29.19 11.69
CA SER A 337 7.58 -30.48 12.22
C SER A 337 8.88 -30.97 11.57
N THR A 338 9.10 -30.64 10.29
CA THR A 338 10.39 -30.95 9.64
C THR A 338 11.57 -30.12 10.19
N ARG A 339 11.29 -28.94 10.75
CA ARG A 339 12.29 -27.99 11.27
C ARG A 339 12.56 -28.20 12.77
N THR A 340 11.54 -28.62 13.52
CA THR A 340 11.60 -28.73 14.98
C THR A 340 11.06 -30.09 15.41
N LYS A 341 11.85 -30.87 16.16
CA LYS A 341 11.50 -32.25 16.54
C LYS A 341 10.51 -32.36 17.71
N ASN A 342 10.25 -31.28 18.45
CA ASN A 342 9.42 -31.29 19.66
C ASN A 342 8.31 -30.22 19.61
N PHE A 343 7.08 -30.67 19.90
CA PHE A 343 5.88 -29.84 20.13
C PHE A 343 5.71 -29.60 21.64
N ASP A 344 6.70 -28.95 22.26
CA ASP A 344 6.75 -28.75 23.71
C ASP A 344 6.29 -27.33 24.11
N PHE A 345 5.46 -27.22 25.14
CA PHE A 345 5.11 -25.96 25.80
C PHE A 345 6.11 -25.63 26.91
N GLU A 346 6.68 -24.42 26.91
CA GLU A 346 7.55 -23.97 27.98
C GLU A 346 6.69 -23.52 29.18
N LYS A 347 6.87 -24.17 30.33
CA LYS A 347 6.18 -23.78 31.56
C LYS A 347 6.74 -22.44 32.06
N SER A 348 5.85 -21.49 32.34
CA SER A 348 6.23 -20.20 32.92
C SER A 348 6.88 -20.38 34.30
N SER A 349 8.12 -19.92 34.46
CA SER A 349 8.83 -19.95 35.74
C SER A 349 8.40 -18.76 36.63
N PHE A 350 7.22 -18.84 37.25
CA PHE A 350 6.80 -17.85 38.26
C PHE A 350 6.41 -18.50 39.59
N SER A 351 6.75 -17.79 40.67
CA SER A 351 6.63 -18.22 42.06
C SER A 351 5.18 -18.54 42.45
N SER A 352 5.02 -19.44 43.41
CA SER A 352 3.78 -19.96 44.01
C SER A 352 2.91 -18.94 44.77
N ASN A 353 2.79 -17.70 44.25
CA ASN A 353 1.98 -16.59 44.79
C ASN A 353 1.28 -15.78 43.66
N SER A 354 1.04 -16.35 42.48
CA SER A 354 0.21 -15.70 41.45
C SER A 354 -1.27 -15.80 41.81
N THR A 355 -1.99 -14.68 41.84
CA THR A 355 -3.40 -14.61 42.26
C THR A 355 -4.40 -14.83 41.12
N THR A 356 -3.95 -14.96 39.87
CA THR A 356 -4.83 -15.15 38.70
C THR A 356 -4.35 -16.24 37.73
N ASP A 357 -5.29 -17.01 37.16
CA ASP A 357 -5.00 -18.13 36.24
C ASP A 357 -4.23 -17.71 34.98
N LEU A 358 -4.40 -16.46 34.53
CA LEU A 358 -3.79 -15.91 33.32
C LEU A 358 -2.26 -15.74 33.43
N GLU A 359 -1.73 -15.62 34.64
CA GLU A 359 -0.28 -15.47 34.90
C GLU A 359 0.48 -16.80 34.85
N THR A 360 -0.23 -17.93 34.90
CA THR A 360 0.33 -19.28 34.87
C THR A 360 0.32 -19.94 33.49
N THR A 361 -0.11 -19.21 32.45
CA THR A 361 -0.24 -19.74 31.09
C THR A 361 1.16 -19.95 30.50
N GLY A 362 1.47 -21.19 30.12
CA GLY A 362 2.72 -21.53 29.42
C GLY A 362 2.79 -20.92 28.03
N VAL A 363 4.00 -20.88 27.46
CA VAL A 363 4.27 -20.28 26.15
C VAL A 363 4.51 -21.40 25.13
N SER A 364 3.83 -21.38 23.99
CA SER A 364 4.12 -22.31 22.87
C SER A 364 5.47 -21.94 22.25
N GLN A 365 6.36 -22.93 22.12
CA GLN A 365 7.65 -22.74 21.46
C GLN A 365 7.53 -22.72 19.93
N ILE A 366 6.44 -23.26 19.38
CA ILE A 366 6.19 -23.30 17.94
C ILE A 366 5.59 -21.99 17.44
N GLY A 367 4.88 -21.26 18.29
CA GLY A 367 4.31 -19.95 17.99
C GLY A 367 5.25 -19.06 17.17
N GLU A 368 6.44 -18.77 17.69
CA GLU A 368 7.41 -17.90 17.00
C GLU A 368 7.94 -18.48 15.69
N THR A 369 8.05 -19.80 15.56
CA THR A 369 8.50 -20.46 14.33
C THR A 369 7.39 -20.47 13.26
N ALA A 370 6.13 -20.57 13.69
CA ALA A 370 4.94 -20.48 12.85
C ALA A 370 4.65 -19.03 12.40
N LEU A 371 5.09 -18.03 13.17
CA LEU A 371 4.99 -16.60 12.85
C LEU A 371 5.88 -16.13 11.70
N VAL A 372 6.87 -16.93 11.28
CA VAL A 372 7.80 -16.55 10.22
C VAL A 372 7.46 -17.32 8.94
N PRO A 373 6.48 -16.87 8.13
CA PRO A 373 6.62 -17.06 6.70
C PRO A 373 7.72 -16.10 6.24
N LYS A 374 8.93 -16.63 6.03
CA LYS A 374 9.83 -16.05 5.01
C LYS A 374 9.19 -16.36 3.65
N GLY A 375 8.09 -15.65 3.38
CA GLY A 375 7.43 -15.65 2.08
C GLY A 375 6.53 -16.84 1.80
N TRP A 376 5.68 -16.66 0.79
CA TRP A 376 5.12 -17.74 0.00
C TRP A 376 6.27 -18.61 -0.54
N GLU A 377 6.28 -19.90 -0.22
CA GLU A 377 6.81 -20.92 -1.13
C GLU A 377 5.61 -21.44 -1.93
N ASP A 378 5.59 -21.17 -3.23
CA ASP A 378 4.63 -21.84 -4.11
C ASP A 378 4.80 -23.37 -4.00
N PRO A 379 3.71 -24.14 -4.13
CA PRO A 379 3.81 -25.58 -4.31
C PRO A 379 4.81 -25.88 -5.44
N THR A 380 5.61 -26.90 -5.22
CA THR A 380 6.82 -27.36 -5.94
C THR A 380 6.64 -27.71 -7.42
N ASP A 381 5.74 -27.05 -8.13
CA ASP A 381 5.54 -27.23 -9.57
C ASP A 381 6.29 -26.14 -10.35
N GLY A 382 7.61 -26.05 -10.13
CA GLY A 382 8.69 -25.54 -11.01
C GLY A 382 8.46 -24.44 -12.06
N LYS A 383 7.39 -23.64 -11.99
CA LYS A 383 6.98 -22.73 -13.07
C LYS A 383 7.63 -21.37 -12.86
N LYS A 384 8.68 -21.14 -13.63
CA LYS A 384 9.40 -19.87 -13.65
C LYS A 384 8.56 -18.77 -14.32
N LEU A 385 8.60 -17.57 -13.76
CA LEU A 385 8.03 -16.37 -14.38
C LEU A 385 8.79 -16.02 -15.67
N ARG A 386 8.05 -15.72 -16.73
CA ARG A 386 8.59 -15.33 -18.03
C ARG A 386 8.70 -13.81 -18.08
N ILE A 387 9.90 -13.29 -17.85
CA ILE A 387 10.14 -11.85 -17.82
C ILE A 387 10.61 -11.38 -19.20
N GLY A 388 9.77 -10.60 -19.89
CA GLY A 388 10.13 -9.99 -21.17
C GLY A 388 11.16 -8.88 -20.97
N VAL A 389 12.18 -8.83 -21.83
CA VAL A 389 13.18 -7.74 -21.84
C VAL A 389 13.34 -7.14 -23.24
N PRO A 390 13.44 -5.81 -23.38
CA PRO A 390 13.58 -5.17 -24.68
C PRO A 390 14.95 -5.44 -25.30
N VAL A 391 15.00 -5.65 -26.62
CA VAL A 391 16.25 -5.75 -27.39
C VAL A 391 16.41 -4.51 -28.24
N LYS A 392 17.30 -3.60 -27.83
CA LYS A 392 17.55 -2.33 -28.53
C LYS A 392 18.95 -2.26 -29.15
N LYS A 393 19.12 -1.34 -30.09
CA LYS A 393 20.42 -0.93 -30.62
C LYS A 393 20.76 0.45 -30.05
N GLY A 394 21.91 0.61 -29.40
CA GLY A 394 22.34 1.90 -28.86
C GLY A 394 22.80 1.82 -27.41
N PHE A 395 22.18 2.60 -26.53
CA PHE A 395 22.58 2.77 -25.13
C PHE A 395 22.31 1.51 -24.28
N MET A 396 23.28 0.61 -24.24
CA MET A 396 23.17 -0.73 -23.64
C MET A 396 23.25 -0.75 -22.10
N GLN A 397 23.49 0.39 -21.45
CA GLN A 397 23.69 0.48 -20.00
C GLN A 397 22.41 0.12 -19.20
N PHE A 398 21.23 0.44 -19.73
CA PHE A 398 19.96 0.08 -19.08
C PHE A 398 19.61 -1.41 -19.22
N VAL A 399 19.70 -1.96 -20.43
CA VAL A 399 19.50 -3.37 -20.76
C VAL A 399 20.36 -3.71 -21.97
N ASN A 400 21.16 -4.77 -21.83
CA ASN A 400 21.99 -5.38 -22.85
C ASN A 400 21.67 -6.87 -22.94
N VAL A 401 21.36 -7.34 -24.14
CA VAL A 401 21.10 -8.76 -24.41
C VAL A 401 22.20 -9.27 -25.33
N THR A 402 22.98 -10.22 -24.85
CA THR A 402 23.94 -10.96 -25.67
C THR A 402 23.43 -12.39 -25.86
N ILE A 403 23.54 -12.91 -27.08
CA ILE A 403 23.14 -14.28 -27.40
C ILE A 403 24.41 -15.09 -27.59
N ASP A 404 24.59 -16.14 -26.79
CA ASP A 404 25.68 -17.08 -27.00
C ASP A 404 25.35 -17.94 -28.23
N THR A 405 26.16 -17.80 -29.27
CA THR A 405 26.00 -18.49 -30.55
C THR A 405 26.19 -20.01 -30.48
N ILE A 406 26.80 -20.53 -29.39
CA ILE A 406 27.09 -21.97 -29.25
C ILE A 406 25.97 -22.68 -28.48
N THR A 407 25.46 -22.07 -27.41
CA THR A 407 24.42 -22.66 -26.54
C THR A 407 23.02 -22.14 -26.84
N ASN A 408 22.87 -21.13 -27.71
CA ASN A 408 21.63 -20.41 -28.00
C ASN A 408 20.95 -19.83 -26.74
N THR A 409 21.73 -19.60 -25.67
CA THR A 409 21.24 -18.99 -24.43
C THR A 409 21.48 -17.48 -24.46
N SER A 410 20.44 -16.71 -24.13
CA SER A 410 20.54 -15.27 -23.97
C SER A 410 21.05 -14.89 -22.58
N SER A 411 22.13 -14.11 -22.51
CA SER A 411 22.58 -13.43 -21.29
C SER A 411 22.06 -12.00 -21.30
N VAL A 412 21.37 -11.62 -20.23
CA VAL A 412 20.76 -10.31 -20.07
C VAL A 412 21.45 -9.60 -18.91
N LYS A 413 21.96 -8.39 -19.15
CA LYS A 413 22.64 -7.55 -18.13
C LYS A 413 22.27 -6.10 -18.32
N GLY A 414 22.28 -5.30 -17.26
CA GLY A 414 22.04 -3.85 -17.35
C GLY A 414 21.56 -3.28 -16.03
N PHE A 415 21.49 -1.96 -15.93
CA PHE A 415 21.01 -1.26 -14.74
C PHE A 415 19.62 -1.75 -14.30
N CYS A 416 18.66 -1.83 -15.22
CA CYS A 416 17.29 -2.26 -14.90
C CYS A 416 17.22 -3.72 -14.44
N ILE A 417 18.18 -4.55 -14.88
CA ILE A 417 18.26 -5.98 -14.58
C ILE A 417 18.85 -6.17 -13.19
N ASP A 418 20.00 -5.56 -12.92
CA ASP A 418 20.65 -5.63 -11.62
C ASP A 418 19.77 -5.02 -10.52
N LEU A 419 19.02 -3.95 -10.84
CA LEU A 419 18.05 -3.36 -9.92
C LEU A 419 16.89 -4.31 -9.66
N PHE A 420 16.33 -4.95 -10.70
CA PHE A 420 15.29 -5.96 -10.53
C PHE A 420 15.76 -7.13 -9.66
N ASP A 421 16.95 -7.66 -9.92
CA ASP A 421 17.54 -8.75 -9.13
C ASP A 421 17.73 -8.35 -7.67
N ALA A 422 18.15 -7.10 -7.41
CA ALA A 422 18.27 -6.56 -6.05
C ALA A 422 16.90 -6.45 -5.37
N VAL A 423 15.88 -5.96 -6.09
CA VAL A 423 14.50 -5.85 -5.59
C VAL A 423 13.92 -7.21 -5.27
N VAL A 424 14.10 -8.20 -6.14
CA VAL A 424 13.62 -9.57 -5.89
C VAL A 424 14.28 -10.19 -4.66
N LYS A 425 15.56 -9.87 -4.39
CA LYS A 425 16.25 -10.33 -3.16
C LYS A 425 15.73 -9.68 -1.88
N GLU A 426 15.09 -8.51 -1.96
CA GLU A 426 14.46 -7.83 -0.83
C GLU A 426 13.00 -8.25 -0.61
N LEU A 427 12.41 -9.01 -1.54
CA LEU A 427 11.08 -9.58 -1.35
C LEU A 427 11.12 -10.61 -0.22
N ALA A 428 10.02 -10.70 0.52
CA ALA A 428 9.89 -11.66 1.61
C ALA A 428 9.88 -13.13 1.12
N TYR A 429 9.73 -13.37 -0.19
CA TYR A 429 9.61 -14.66 -0.85
C TYR A 429 10.60 -14.82 -2.02
N SER A 430 10.92 -16.07 -2.38
CA SER A 430 11.80 -16.36 -3.52
C SER A 430 11.00 -16.44 -4.82
N LEU A 431 11.34 -15.60 -5.80
CA LEU A 431 10.78 -15.68 -7.14
C LEU A 431 11.73 -16.43 -8.07
N LEU A 432 11.22 -17.47 -8.73
CA LEU A 432 11.89 -18.12 -9.85
C LEU A 432 11.45 -17.45 -11.16
N TYR A 433 12.41 -16.97 -11.95
CA TYR A 433 12.14 -16.29 -13.21
C TYR A 433 13.23 -16.57 -14.25
N ASP A 434 12.85 -16.48 -15.52
CA ASP A 434 13.77 -16.48 -16.65
C ASP A 434 13.56 -15.20 -17.47
N TYR A 435 14.66 -14.57 -17.88
CA TYR A 435 14.62 -13.45 -18.82
C TYR A 435 14.48 -13.94 -20.25
N ILE A 436 13.48 -13.43 -20.95
CA ILE A 436 13.19 -13.76 -22.34
C ILE A 436 13.31 -12.50 -23.19
N PRO A 437 14.33 -12.41 -24.05
CA PRO A 437 14.48 -11.28 -24.96
C PRO A 437 13.33 -11.18 -25.95
N PHE A 438 12.77 -9.98 -26.09
CA PHE A 438 11.78 -9.69 -27.12
C PHE A 438 12.47 -9.49 -28.48
N ALA A 439 12.90 -10.60 -29.07
CA ALA A 439 13.63 -10.62 -30.33
C ALA A 439 13.01 -11.56 -31.37
N ASN A 440 13.16 -11.17 -32.64
CA ASN A 440 12.93 -12.02 -33.79
C ASN A 440 14.04 -13.11 -33.88
N PRO A 441 13.84 -14.18 -34.66
CA PRO A 441 14.84 -15.25 -34.85
C PRO A 441 16.23 -14.75 -35.29
N ASN A 442 16.30 -13.56 -35.89
CA ASN A 442 17.53 -12.92 -36.36
C ASN A 442 18.25 -12.10 -35.26
N GLY A 443 17.83 -12.19 -34.00
CA GLY A 443 18.43 -11.49 -32.85
C GLY A 443 18.15 -9.98 -32.77
N LYS A 444 17.27 -9.45 -33.63
CA LYS A 444 16.81 -8.05 -33.61
C LYS A 444 15.50 -7.93 -32.83
N SER A 445 15.17 -6.74 -32.33
CA SER A 445 13.87 -6.48 -31.66
C SER A 445 12.69 -7.08 -32.40
N ALA A 446 11.78 -7.74 -31.68
CA ALA A 446 10.54 -8.31 -32.20
C ALA A 446 9.44 -7.25 -32.46
N GLY A 447 9.63 -6.02 -31.97
CA GLY A 447 8.65 -4.94 -32.12
C GLY A 447 9.02 -3.69 -31.31
N SER A 448 8.02 -2.84 -31.08
CA SER A 448 8.12 -1.64 -30.25
C SER A 448 7.93 -1.94 -28.75
N TYR A 449 8.16 -0.96 -27.88
CA TYR A 449 7.83 -1.06 -26.45
C TYR A 449 6.33 -1.26 -26.22
N ASN A 450 5.46 -0.70 -27.08
CA ASN A 450 4.02 -0.96 -27.01
C ASN A 450 3.72 -2.44 -27.25
N ASP A 451 4.35 -3.05 -28.26
CA ASP A 451 4.15 -4.46 -28.61
C ASP A 451 4.64 -5.40 -27.49
N LEU A 452 5.78 -5.07 -26.89
CA LEU A 452 6.36 -5.79 -25.76
C LEU A 452 5.45 -5.74 -24.53
N VAL A 453 5.00 -4.54 -24.13
CA VAL A 453 4.10 -4.36 -22.99
C VAL A 453 2.75 -5.02 -23.26
N TYR A 454 2.26 -4.98 -24.50
CA TYR A 454 1.02 -5.65 -24.88
C TYR A 454 1.11 -7.18 -24.78
N GLN A 455 2.30 -7.79 -24.94
CA GLN A 455 2.48 -9.24 -24.71
C GLN A 455 2.17 -9.66 -23.26
N VAL A 456 2.26 -8.75 -22.29
CA VAL A 456 1.86 -9.00 -20.90
C VAL A 456 0.35 -9.18 -20.79
N GLN A 457 -0.43 -8.30 -21.43
CA GLN A 457 -1.89 -8.41 -21.49
C GLN A 457 -2.34 -9.69 -22.21
N LEU A 458 -1.56 -10.15 -23.20
CA LEU A 458 -1.80 -11.41 -23.90
C LEU A 458 -1.35 -12.66 -23.09
N GLY A 459 -0.76 -12.48 -21.91
CA GLY A 459 -0.28 -13.57 -21.06
C GLY A 459 0.93 -14.33 -21.61
N LYS A 460 1.67 -13.76 -22.57
CA LYS A 460 2.90 -14.37 -23.09
C LYS A 460 4.11 -14.10 -22.20
N PHE A 461 4.13 -12.92 -21.57
CA PHE A 461 5.07 -12.59 -20.50
C PHE A 461 4.29 -12.35 -19.22
N ASP A 462 4.87 -12.74 -18.10
CA ASP A 462 4.28 -12.57 -16.77
C ASP A 462 4.68 -11.22 -16.15
N ALA A 463 5.78 -10.63 -16.65
CA ALA A 463 6.22 -9.26 -16.37
C ALA A 463 7.15 -8.76 -17.48
N VAL A 464 7.42 -7.45 -17.55
CA VAL A 464 8.47 -6.89 -18.40
C VAL A 464 9.38 -5.99 -17.56
N VAL A 465 10.69 -6.16 -17.75
CA VAL A 465 11.74 -5.38 -17.08
C VAL A 465 12.58 -4.66 -18.13
N GLY A 466 12.73 -3.35 -17.96
CA GLY A 466 13.57 -2.51 -18.81
C GLY A 466 13.31 -1.03 -18.59
N ASP A 467 13.84 -0.21 -19.49
CA ASP A 467 13.65 1.24 -19.56
C ASP A 467 12.29 1.59 -20.19
N ILE A 468 11.20 1.17 -19.54
CA ILE A 468 9.84 1.31 -20.04
C ILE A 468 9.20 2.58 -19.47
N SER A 469 8.85 3.53 -20.35
CA SER A 469 8.11 4.73 -19.97
C SER A 469 6.62 4.44 -19.67
N ILE A 470 6.09 5.06 -18.60
CA ILE A 470 4.64 5.14 -18.33
C ILE A 470 4.00 6.07 -19.35
N VAL A 471 3.06 5.53 -20.13
CA VAL A 471 2.25 6.28 -21.08
C VAL A 471 0.79 5.94 -20.84
N ALA A 472 -0.10 6.93 -20.91
CA ALA A 472 -1.53 6.76 -20.63
C ALA A 472 -2.17 5.60 -21.41
N ASN A 473 -1.74 5.35 -22.66
CA ASN A 473 -2.20 4.23 -23.47
C ASN A 473 -1.87 2.87 -22.83
N ARG A 474 -0.63 2.70 -22.31
CA ARG A 474 -0.16 1.45 -21.70
C ARG A 474 -0.86 1.18 -20.37
N SER A 475 -1.11 2.22 -19.58
CA SER A 475 -1.77 2.12 -18.26
C SER A 475 -3.23 1.63 -18.34
N GLN A 476 -3.82 1.54 -19.54
CA GLN A 476 -5.16 0.97 -19.70
C GLN A 476 -5.17 -0.55 -19.54
N TYR A 477 -4.06 -1.24 -19.83
CA TYR A 477 -4.02 -2.70 -19.92
C TYR A 477 -2.87 -3.36 -19.13
N VAL A 478 -1.99 -2.59 -18.50
CA VAL A 478 -0.97 -3.09 -17.57
C VAL A 478 -0.86 -2.18 -16.35
N ASP A 479 -0.34 -2.72 -15.26
CA ASP A 479 0.03 -1.93 -14.08
C ASP A 479 1.55 -1.71 -14.06
N PHE A 480 1.94 -0.50 -13.65
CA PHE A 480 3.34 -0.10 -13.49
C PHE A 480 3.73 -0.07 -12.02
N THR A 481 4.98 -0.42 -11.73
CA THR A 481 5.56 -0.20 -10.40
C THR A 481 5.86 1.27 -10.15
N LEU A 482 6.25 1.60 -8.93
CA LEU A 482 6.83 2.92 -8.64
C LEU A 482 8.05 3.21 -9.53
N PRO A 483 8.22 4.47 -10.00
CA PRO A 483 9.40 4.91 -10.74
C PRO A 483 10.67 4.72 -9.91
N TYR A 484 11.73 4.23 -10.55
CA TYR A 484 13.05 4.10 -9.92
C TYR A 484 14.14 4.98 -10.56
N THR A 485 13.79 5.76 -11.58
CA THR A 485 14.64 6.82 -12.15
C THR A 485 13.93 8.17 -12.06
N GLY A 486 14.64 9.23 -11.64
CA GLY A 486 14.08 10.57 -11.52
C GLY A 486 13.86 11.27 -12.86
N ALA A 487 12.79 12.06 -12.98
CA ALA A 487 12.49 12.84 -14.17
C ALA A 487 13.40 14.07 -14.30
N GLY A 488 14.02 14.23 -15.47
CA GLY A 488 14.60 15.49 -15.91
C GLY A 488 14.38 15.66 -17.41
N THR A 489 13.93 16.84 -17.83
CA THR A 489 13.91 17.21 -19.26
C THR A 489 15.35 17.29 -19.74
N VAL A 490 15.78 16.36 -20.59
CA VAL A 490 17.12 16.38 -21.17
C VAL A 490 17.09 17.15 -22.48
N SER A 491 17.59 18.39 -22.48
CA SER A 491 17.89 19.13 -23.70
C SER A 491 19.33 18.82 -24.12
N MET A 492 19.53 18.18 -25.27
CA MET A 492 20.87 17.97 -25.83
C MET A 492 21.27 19.23 -26.62
N ILE A 493 22.24 19.99 -26.11
CA ILE A 493 22.82 21.12 -26.84
C ILE A 493 24.03 20.59 -27.62
N VAL A 494 23.96 20.63 -28.95
CA VAL A 494 25.13 20.39 -29.80
C VAL A 494 25.90 21.70 -29.90
N VAL A 495 27.01 21.81 -29.17
CA VAL A 495 27.91 22.96 -29.28
C VAL A 495 28.90 22.68 -30.39
N THR A 496 28.72 23.31 -31.55
CA THR A 496 29.78 23.42 -32.56
C THR A 496 30.68 24.59 -32.19
N THR A 497 31.99 24.41 -32.28
CA THR A 497 32.98 25.49 -32.09
C THR A 497 32.89 26.43 -33.28
N ASP A 498 31.95 27.38 -33.23
CA ASP A 498 31.97 28.73 -33.79
C ASP A 498 30.54 29.28 -33.82
N GLU A 499 30.29 30.24 -32.92
CA GLU A 499 29.21 31.23 -32.77
C GLU A 499 27.72 30.93 -33.07
N GLU A 500 27.32 29.73 -33.47
CA GLU A 500 25.91 29.36 -33.60
C GLU A 500 25.51 28.22 -32.66
N ILE A 501 24.69 28.55 -31.66
CA ILE A 501 24.04 27.56 -30.80
C ILE A 501 22.80 27.04 -31.53
N TRP A 502 22.92 25.86 -32.13
CA TRP A 502 21.78 25.14 -32.67
C TRP A 502 21.10 24.37 -31.53
N VAL A 503 20.00 24.93 -31.02
CA VAL A 503 19.08 24.20 -30.13
C VAL A 503 18.19 23.33 -31.01
N LEU A 504 18.42 22.02 -30.98
CA LEU A 504 17.47 21.06 -31.51
C LEU A 504 16.26 20.98 -30.57
N GLU A 505 15.38 21.97 -30.63
CA GLU A 505 14.01 21.85 -30.12
C GLU A 505 13.20 21.04 -31.12
N HIS A 506 13.40 19.74 -31.11
CA HIS A 506 12.43 18.85 -31.73
C HIS A 506 11.35 18.61 -30.66
N ARG A 507 10.09 18.94 -30.96
CA ARG A 507 8.91 18.41 -30.24
C ARG A 507 8.87 16.90 -30.50
N ILE A 508 9.82 16.17 -29.93
CA ILE A 508 9.93 14.72 -30.10
C ILE A 508 8.88 14.13 -29.17
N ASN A 509 8.08 13.24 -29.74
CA ASN A 509 7.05 12.38 -29.15
C ASN A 509 6.99 12.31 -27.62
N GLU A 510 5.77 12.21 -27.09
CA GLU A 510 5.43 11.89 -25.69
C GLU A 510 6.26 10.75 -25.05
N GLU A 511 7.00 9.95 -25.82
CA GLU A 511 7.92 8.92 -25.32
C GLU A 511 9.21 9.45 -24.65
N PHE A 512 9.63 10.71 -24.87
CA PHE A 512 10.90 11.25 -24.37
C PHE A 512 10.77 12.36 -23.30
N GLN A 513 9.56 12.67 -22.82
CA GLN A 513 9.42 13.43 -21.57
C GLN A 513 9.78 12.52 -20.40
N GLY A 514 10.99 12.68 -19.86
CA GLY A 514 11.46 12.07 -18.62
C GLY A 514 11.03 10.61 -18.46
N SER A 515 11.67 9.70 -19.21
CA SER A 515 11.40 8.26 -19.14
C SER A 515 11.77 7.76 -17.74
N HIS A 516 10.80 7.81 -16.84
CA HIS A 516 10.85 6.97 -15.67
C HIS A 516 10.95 5.54 -16.20
N SER A 517 11.96 4.80 -15.74
CA SER A 517 12.05 3.38 -16.02
C SER A 517 11.24 2.66 -14.97
N GLN A 518 10.32 1.78 -15.38
CA GLN A 518 9.49 0.97 -14.49
C GLN A 518 9.45 -0.49 -14.91
N GLN A 519 9.00 -1.31 -13.98
CA GLN A 519 8.64 -2.70 -14.21
C GLN A 519 7.14 -2.77 -14.50
N VAL A 520 6.77 -3.71 -15.36
CA VAL A 520 5.40 -3.85 -15.86
C VAL A 520 4.85 -5.21 -15.48
N PHE A 521 3.64 -5.22 -14.93
CA PHE A 521 2.92 -6.43 -14.56
C PHE A 521 1.51 -6.43 -15.14
N PRO A 522 0.86 -7.61 -15.26
CA PRO A 522 -0.55 -7.71 -15.62
C PRO A 522 -1.42 -6.88 -14.67
N ARG A 523 -2.48 -6.30 -15.20
CA ARG A 523 -3.41 -5.48 -14.41
C ARG A 523 -4.04 -6.29 -13.27
N GLY A 524 -3.98 -5.76 -12.05
CA GLY A 524 -4.46 -6.43 -10.83
C GLY A 524 -3.48 -7.46 -10.26
N SER A 525 -2.24 -7.53 -10.76
CA SER A 525 -1.21 -8.42 -10.19
C SER A 525 -0.84 -8.00 -8.76
N PRO A 526 -0.82 -8.93 -7.79
CA PRO A 526 -0.40 -8.64 -6.43
C PRO A 526 1.09 -8.26 -6.35
N LEU A 527 1.90 -8.73 -7.32
CA LEU A 527 3.34 -8.45 -7.39
C LEU A 527 3.64 -6.96 -7.55
N THR A 528 2.77 -6.20 -8.22
CA THR A 528 3.00 -4.77 -8.48
C THR A 528 3.20 -3.99 -7.19
N ALA A 529 2.37 -4.24 -6.18
CA ALA A 529 2.42 -3.52 -4.90
C ALA A 529 3.64 -3.93 -4.05
N ASP A 530 4.00 -5.20 -4.06
CA ASP A 530 5.11 -5.73 -3.29
C ASP A 530 6.46 -5.31 -3.87
N VAL A 531 6.60 -5.45 -5.19
CA VAL A 531 7.77 -5.00 -5.94
C VAL A 531 7.93 -3.48 -5.82
N SER A 532 6.84 -2.70 -5.87
CA SER A 532 6.90 -1.25 -5.65
C SER A 532 7.44 -0.88 -4.26
N ARG A 533 7.00 -1.60 -3.21
CA ARG A 533 7.52 -1.39 -1.85
C ARG A 533 8.97 -1.82 -1.69
N ALA A 534 9.38 -2.91 -2.34
CA ALA A 534 10.76 -3.37 -2.34
C ALA A 534 11.69 -2.42 -3.14
N ILE A 535 11.20 -1.84 -4.24
CA ILE A 535 11.91 -0.78 -5.00
C ILE A 535 12.27 0.39 -4.08
N LEU A 536 11.32 0.87 -3.27
CA LEU A 536 11.60 1.97 -2.33
C LEU A 536 12.73 1.62 -1.36
N LYS A 537 12.73 0.41 -0.80
CA LYS A 537 13.80 -0.05 0.11
C LYS A 537 15.17 -0.12 -0.59
N VAL A 538 15.21 -0.60 -1.83
CA VAL A 538 16.46 -0.69 -2.60
C VAL A 538 16.97 0.70 -2.97
N ILE A 539 16.08 1.62 -3.34
CA ILE A 539 16.42 3.01 -3.67
C ILE A 539 16.93 3.77 -2.45
N GLU A 540 16.24 3.65 -1.32
CA GLU A 540 16.61 4.31 -0.05
C GLU A 540 17.89 3.73 0.58
N GLY A 541 18.24 2.48 0.23
CA GLY A 541 19.46 1.82 0.70
C GLY A 541 20.72 2.12 -0.12
N ASP A 542 21.87 1.67 0.36
CA ASP A 542 23.17 1.89 -0.28
C ASP A 542 23.36 1.12 -1.61
N LYS A 543 22.58 0.04 -1.81
CA LYS A 543 22.63 -0.81 -3.02
C LYS A 543 22.28 -0.05 -4.30
N SER A 544 21.37 0.94 -4.25
CA SER A 544 20.99 1.72 -5.43
C SER A 544 22.18 2.48 -6.01
N LYS A 545 22.97 3.14 -5.14
CA LYS A 545 24.16 3.89 -5.50
C LYS A 545 25.25 2.99 -6.08
N GLU A 546 25.44 1.80 -5.50
CA GLU A 546 26.41 0.82 -6.04
C GLU A 546 26.03 0.36 -7.46
N ILE A 547 24.74 0.10 -7.70
CA ILE A 547 24.24 -0.31 -9.02
C ILE A 547 24.35 0.87 -10.01
N GLU A 548 24.04 2.09 -9.59
CA GLU A 548 24.18 3.29 -10.41
C GLU A 548 25.65 3.54 -10.80
N GLU A 549 26.57 3.52 -9.83
CA GLU A 549 28.01 3.68 -10.08
C GLU A 549 28.57 2.58 -10.99
N LYS A 550 28.07 1.35 -10.87
CA LYS A 550 28.49 0.21 -11.70
C LYS A 550 28.16 0.42 -13.17
N TRP A 551 26.98 0.97 -13.49
CA TRP A 551 26.48 1.07 -14.87
C TRP A 551 26.72 2.44 -15.52
N PHE A 552 26.76 3.51 -14.72
CA PHE A 552 26.93 4.88 -15.20
C PHE A 552 28.26 5.52 -14.77
N GLY A 553 29.06 4.83 -13.97
CA GLY A 553 30.30 5.34 -13.40
C GLY A 553 30.05 6.27 -12.20
N LYS A 554 31.10 6.57 -11.42
CA LYS A 554 31.04 7.72 -10.50
C LYS A 554 30.85 8.99 -11.32
N GLN A 555 30.15 9.99 -10.76
CA GLN A 555 30.10 11.33 -11.35
C GLN A 555 31.50 11.70 -11.81
N VAL A 556 31.73 11.62 -13.12
CA VAL A 556 32.85 12.28 -13.73
C VAL A 556 32.46 13.72 -13.54
N THR A 557 33.16 14.41 -12.64
CA THR A 557 33.35 15.84 -12.82
C THR A 557 33.95 15.96 -14.21
N CYS A 558 33.08 16.09 -15.23
CA CYS A 558 33.41 16.89 -16.38
C CYS A 558 34.06 18.11 -15.74
N PRO A 559 35.34 18.42 -16.04
CA PRO A 559 35.89 19.67 -15.56
C PRO A 559 34.90 20.69 -16.06
N ASP A 560 34.08 21.23 -15.16
CA ASP A 560 33.24 22.33 -15.49
C ASP A 560 34.23 23.31 -16.10
N ARG A 561 33.99 23.75 -17.32
CA ARG A 561 34.51 25.05 -17.73
C ARG A 561 33.80 26.14 -16.89
N SER A 562 33.63 25.95 -15.59
CA SER A 562 33.31 26.99 -14.61
C SER A 562 34.54 27.82 -14.27
N ASN A 563 35.70 27.53 -14.88
CA ASN A 563 36.80 28.48 -15.06
C ASN A 563 36.90 29.03 -16.50
N SER A 564 35.78 29.18 -17.22
CA SER A 564 35.59 30.18 -18.29
C SER A 564 34.28 29.97 -19.05
N VAL A 565 33.14 30.05 -18.38
CA VAL A 565 32.04 30.78 -19.01
C VAL A 565 32.47 32.23 -18.86
N PRO A 566 32.85 32.95 -19.95
CA PRO A 566 33.09 34.37 -19.82
C PRO A 566 31.78 34.93 -19.31
N SER A 567 31.79 35.37 -18.05
CA SER A 567 30.74 36.24 -17.60
C SER A 567 30.79 37.38 -18.60
N ASN A 568 29.77 37.55 -19.44
CA ASN A 568 29.52 38.82 -20.11
C ASN A 568 29.13 39.84 -19.03
N ARG A 569 30.00 40.01 -18.04
CA ARG A 569 30.11 41.21 -17.22
C ARG A 569 30.55 42.24 -18.23
N LEU A 570 29.66 43.17 -18.55
CA LEU A 570 29.98 44.34 -19.35
C LEU A 570 31.17 45.03 -18.67
N GLY A 571 32.37 44.74 -19.17
CA GLY A 571 33.60 45.31 -18.65
C GLY A 571 33.74 46.74 -19.16
N LEU A 572 34.66 47.50 -18.57
CA LEU A 572 35.00 48.84 -19.05
C LEU A 572 35.34 48.87 -20.56
N ASN A 573 35.85 47.76 -21.11
CA ASN A 573 36.11 47.59 -22.54
C ASN A 573 34.84 47.70 -23.39
N SER A 574 33.70 47.18 -22.92
CA SER A 574 32.42 47.26 -23.62
C SER A 574 31.85 48.69 -23.66
N PHE A 575 32.30 49.56 -22.75
CA PHE A 575 31.85 50.96 -22.65
C PHE A 575 32.89 51.98 -23.15
N TRP A 576 34.02 51.53 -23.69
CA TRP A 576 35.10 52.42 -24.12
C TRP A 576 34.63 53.45 -25.16
N GLY A 577 33.75 53.07 -26.08
CA GLY A 577 33.15 54.00 -27.04
C GLY A 577 32.36 55.13 -26.36
N LEU A 578 31.66 54.84 -25.26
CA LEU A 578 30.87 55.81 -24.49
C LEU A 578 31.79 56.78 -23.72
N PHE A 579 32.85 56.26 -23.10
CA PHE A 579 33.86 57.09 -22.42
C PHE A 579 34.65 57.97 -23.41
N LEU A 580 34.95 57.45 -24.60
CA LEU A 580 35.62 58.21 -25.66
C LEU A 580 34.75 59.41 -26.09
N ILE A 581 33.46 59.18 -26.35
CA ILE A 581 32.53 60.25 -26.75
C ILE A 581 32.40 61.30 -25.64
N ALA A 582 32.22 60.88 -24.38
CA ALA A 582 32.12 61.81 -23.25
C ALA A 582 33.42 62.61 -23.04
N GLY A 583 34.58 61.97 -23.20
CA GLY A 583 35.89 62.60 -23.11
C GLY A 583 36.12 63.64 -24.21
N VAL A 584 35.82 63.28 -25.47
CA VAL A 584 35.94 64.20 -26.61
C VAL A 584 34.98 65.37 -26.47
N ALA A 585 33.73 65.15 -26.06
CA ALA A 585 32.75 66.23 -25.83
C ALA A 585 33.19 67.19 -24.71
N SER A 586 33.72 66.64 -23.61
CA SER A 586 34.23 67.45 -22.49
C SER A 586 35.46 68.27 -22.89
N LEU A 587 36.38 67.67 -23.66
CA LEU A 587 37.56 68.37 -24.17
C LEU A 587 37.16 69.46 -25.17
N LEU A 588 36.21 69.20 -26.07
CA LEU A 588 35.70 70.22 -27.00
C LEU A 588 35.05 71.38 -26.24
N SER A 589 34.22 71.08 -25.23
CA SER A 589 33.60 72.10 -24.39
C SER A 589 34.64 72.97 -23.67
N LEU A 590 35.68 72.35 -23.10
CA LEU A 590 36.78 73.07 -22.46
C LEU A 590 37.54 73.97 -23.44
N ILE A 591 37.85 73.45 -24.64
CA ILE A 591 38.53 74.23 -25.69
C ILE A 591 37.67 75.40 -26.14
N ILE A 592 36.37 75.20 -26.36
CA ILE A 592 35.43 76.27 -26.71
C ILE A 592 35.38 77.31 -25.59
N TYR A 593 35.26 76.90 -24.33
CA TYR A 593 35.25 77.82 -23.19
C TYR A 593 36.54 78.62 -23.08
N MET A 594 37.71 77.98 -23.25
CA MET A 594 39.00 78.66 -23.25
C MET A 594 39.15 79.61 -24.44
N ALA A 595 38.70 79.22 -25.63
CA ALA A 595 38.68 80.10 -26.80
C ALA A 595 37.75 81.30 -26.58
N MET A 596 36.55 81.09 -26.02
CA MET A 596 35.62 82.16 -25.64
C MET A 596 36.22 83.07 -24.57
N PHE A 597 36.89 82.53 -23.56
CA PHE A 597 37.55 83.31 -22.51
C PHE A 597 38.69 84.17 -23.08
N ILE A 598 39.52 83.59 -23.95
CA ILE A 598 40.59 84.31 -24.65
C ILE A 598 40.00 85.36 -25.60
N HIS A 599 38.89 85.06 -26.29
CA HIS A 599 38.23 86.04 -27.17
C HIS A 599 37.62 87.20 -26.36
N LYS A 600 36.91 86.90 -25.27
CA LYS A 600 36.29 87.91 -24.39
C LYS A 600 37.35 88.80 -23.75
N ASN A 601 38.48 88.23 -23.36
CA ASN A 601 39.60 88.95 -22.75
C ASN A 601 40.71 89.28 -23.76
N ARG A 602 40.44 89.19 -25.09
CA ARG A 602 41.42 89.44 -26.15
C ARG A 602 41.97 90.85 -26.12
N GLY A 603 41.20 91.79 -25.54
CA GLY A 603 41.65 93.16 -25.28
C GLY A 603 42.90 93.24 -24.41
N ILE A 604 43.15 92.28 -23.51
CA ILE A 604 44.36 92.25 -22.66
C ILE A 604 45.55 91.63 -23.40
N LEU A 605 45.29 90.74 -24.37
CA LEU A 605 46.33 90.10 -25.20
C LEU A 605 46.74 90.95 -26.42
N ILE A 606 45.86 91.83 -26.93
CA ILE A 606 46.03 92.58 -28.19
C ILE A 606 46.05 94.12 -28.00
N THR A 607 46.13 94.64 -26.78
CA THR A 607 46.50 96.06 -26.62
C THR A 607 48.00 96.26 -26.87
N SER A 608 48.29 96.90 -27.99
CA SER A 608 49.59 97.41 -28.39
C SER A 608 50.05 98.49 -27.40
N ASP A 609 50.94 98.12 -26.48
CA ASP A 609 52.02 98.99 -26.04
C ASP A 609 53.19 98.20 -25.42
N SER A 610 54.37 98.76 -25.59
CA SER A 610 55.66 98.13 -25.86
C SER A 610 56.42 97.56 -24.65
N ASN A 611 57.15 96.46 -24.87
CA ASN A 611 58.22 95.89 -24.02
C ASN A 611 57.85 95.07 -22.76
N ALA A 612 56.69 94.39 -22.73
CA ALA A 612 56.39 93.38 -21.71
C ALA A 612 56.31 91.94 -22.27
N SER A 613 57.07 91.03 -21.63
CA SER A 613 57.19 89.59 -21.97
C SER A 613 55.84 88.88 -21.98
N LEU A 614 55.62 88.03 -22.99
CA LEU A 614 54.43 87.17 -23.15
C LEU A 614 54.13 86.34 -21.89
N TRP A 615 55.15 85.95 -21.13
CA TRP A 615 55.00 85.19 -19.89
C TRP A 615 54.27 85.98 -18.79
N SER A 616 54.51 87.28 -18.67
CA SER A 616 53.81 88.11 -17.67
C SER A 616 52.32 88.22 -18.01
N ARG A 617 51.99 88.33 -19.31
CA ARG A 617 50.60 88.43 -19.79
C ARG A 617 49.83 87.13 -19.56
N ILE A 618 50.49 85.99 -19.77
CA ILE A 618 49.96 84.67 -19.45
C ILE A 618 49.77 84.51 -17.93
N LEU A 619 50.71 85.03 -17.11
CA LEU A 619 50.61 84.99 -15.65
C LEU A 619 49.46 85.86 -15.10
N GLU A 620 49.19 87.02 -15.70
CA GLU A 620 48.06 87.90 -15.33
C GLU A 620 46.71 87.25 -15.68
N LEU A 621 46.59 86.64 -16.86
CA LEU A 621 45.39 85.88 -17.26
C LEU A 621 45.16 84.65 -16.36
N LEU A 622 46.24 83.94 -15.99
CA LEU A 622 46.17 82.85 -15.02
C LEU A 622 45.78 83.34 -13.62
N ARG A 623 46.17 84.56 -13.21
CA ARG A 623 45.70 85.17 -11.97
C ARG A 623 44.20 85.41 -11.98
N ILE A 624 43.65 85.94 -13.08
CA ILE A 624 42.21 86.19 -13.22
C ILE A 624 41.44 84.86 -13.28
N PHE A 625 41.96 83.85 -13.98
CA PHE A 625 41.37 82.51 -13.97
C PHE A 625 41.42 81.85 -12.58
N LYS A 626 42.50 82.07 -11.83
CA LYS A 626 42.71 81.51 -10.48
C LYS A 626 42.05 82.35 -9.38
N GLN A 627 41.45 83.51 -9.71
CA GLN A 627 40.66 84.25 -8.74
C GLN A 627 39.37 83.49 -8.48
N LYS A 628 39.44 82.71 -7.40
CA LYS A 628 38.43 81.79 -6.87
C LYS A 628 37.01 82.33 -7.06
N ASP A 629 36.26 81.70 -7.96
CA ASP A 629 34.85 81.97 -8.14
C ASP A 629 34.10 81.39 -6.92
N PHE A 630 33.73 82.27 -5.99
CA PHE A 630 33.06 81.92 -4.72
C PHE A 630 31.57 81.55 -4.89
N ARG A 631 31.12 81.24 -6.11
CA ARG A 631 29.73 80.83 -6.41
C ARG A 631 29.54 79.34 -6.72
N SER A 632 30.41 78.45 -6.22
CA SER A 632 30.13 77.00 -6.23
C SER A 632 29.65 76.51 -4.85
N HIS A 633 28.42 76.00 -4.82
CA HIS A 633 27.55 75.80 -3.65
C HIS A 633 27.83 74.54 -2.79
N THR A 634 29.09 74.18 -2.54
CA THR A 634 29.41 73.00 -1.72
C THR A 634 30.46 73.30 -0.66
N CYS A 635 30.07 74.05 0.39
CA CYS A 635 30.73 74.01 1.70
C CYS A 635 29.84 74.63 2.80
N ARG A 636 29.03 73.83 3.48
CA ARG A 636 28.65 74.09 4.88
C ARG A 636 29.50 73.14 5.71
N LYS A 637 30.46 73.69 6.46
CA LYS A 637 31.37 72.98 7.36
C LYS A 637 30.59 72.44 8.57
N SER A 638 30.82 71.18 8.91
CA SER A 638 30.56 70.59 10.23
C SER A 638 31.92 70.50 10.94
N ASP A 639 32.04 71.15 12.09
CA ASP A 639 33.17 70.99 13.01
C ASP A 639 32.96 69.73 13.87
N GLU A 640 34.03 68.96 14.05
CA GLU A 640 34.09 67.72 14.84
C GLU A 640 34.10 68.01 16.35
N ASN A 641 33.38 67.19 17.13
CA ASN A 641 33.73 66.80 18.50
C ASN A 641 32.88 65.56 18.89
N GLU A 642 33.51 64.40 19.04
CA GLU A 642 33.04 63.26 19.85
C GLU A 642 33.19 63.59 21.37
N PRO A 643 32.62 62.86 22.36
CA PRO A 643 32.15 61.46 22.32
C PRO A 643 30.86 61.10 23.10
N SER A 644 30.43 59.85 22.91
CA SER A 644 29.80 58.92 23.88
C SER A 644 28.35 59.09 24.40
N SER A 645 27.67 57.93 24.42
CA SER A 645 26.63 57.47 25.35
C SER A 645 25.14 57.77 25.08
N SER A 646 24.46 56.72 24.59
CA SER A 646 23.07 56.28 24.86
C SER A 646 21.86 57.22 24.72
N THR A 647 20.99 56.84 23.77
CA THR A 647 19.51 56.73 23.90
C THR A 647 18.69 57.97 24.19
N PHE A 648 17.83 58.37 23.23
CA PHE A 648 16.50 58.90 23.53
C PHE A 648 15.51 58.57 22.40
N ALA A 649 14.37 58.00 22.80
CA ALA A 649 13.13 57.95 22.05
C ALA A 649 12.20 59.05 22.58
N MET A 650 11.11 59.33 21.83
CA MET A 650 9.90 60.07 22.27
C MET A 650 10.09 61.59 22.50
N ASP A 651 9.11 62.47 22.31
CA ASP A 651 7.64 62.42 22.52
C ASP A 651 6.93 63.29 21.44
N THR A 652 5.72 63.03 20.93
CA THR A 652 4.37 63.06 21.56
C THR A 652 3.98 64.40 22.22
N ASP A 653 3.14 65.18 21.53
CA ASP A 653 2.30 66.23 22.13
C ASP A 653 0.83 65.75 22.19
N PHE A 654 0.43 65.37 23.41
CA PHE A 654 -0.77 65.75 24.19
C PHE A 654 -1.79 66.70 23.48
N LEU A 655 -3.14 66.53 23.51
CA LEU A 655 -4.06 66.33 24.65
C LEU A 655 -5.44 65.77 24.23
N GLU A 656 -5.96 64.88 25.08
CA GLU A 656 -7.34 64.67 25.58
C GLU A 656 -8.50 65.56 25.05
N GLU A 657 -9.67 64.97 24.76
CA GLU A 657 -10.73 64.74 25.78
C GLU A 657 -12.10 64.24 25.19
N GLN A 658 -12.66 63.18 25.81
CA GLN A 658 -14.09 62.76 25.97
C GLN A 658 -15.02 62.47 24.77
N ARG A 659 -16.07 61.62 24.84
CA ARG A 659 -16.49 60.41 25.60
C ARG A 659 -17.86 59.97 25.02
N THR A 660 -18.14 58.66 25.01
CA THR A 660 -19.48 57.96 24.96
C THR A 660 -20.31 58.07 23.66
N SER A 661 -20.99 57.04 23.10
CA SER A 661 -21.58 55.78 23.60
C SER A 661 -21.91 54.79 22.45
N SER A 662 -21.93 53.49 22.79
CA SER A 662 -22.42 52.26 22.08
C SER A 662 -23.97 52.12 22.21
N PRO A 663 -24.77 51.17 21.61
CA PRO A 663 -24.51 49.78 21.10
C PRO A 663 -25.19 49.48 19.72
N GLU A 664 -25.23 48.30 19.06
CA GLU A 664 -25.31 46.84 19.34
C GLU A 664 -24.67 46.08 18.13
N SER A 665 -23.79 45.09 18.28
CA SER A 665 -23.98 43.62 18.41
C SER A 665 -24.68 42.97 17.17
N GLN A 666 -24.26 41.83 16.58
CA GLN A 666 -23.53 40.63 17.01
C GLN A 666 -22.73 40.03 15.83
N GLU A 667 -21.42 39.83 15.99
CA GLU A 667 -20.69 38.59 16.39
C GLU A 667 -20.38 37.64 15.22
N ALA A 668 -19.11 37.49 14.80
CA ALA A 668 -17.99 36.76 15.47
C ALA A 668 -18.04 35.26 15.10
N ALA A 669 -16.99 34.47 14.99
CA ALA A 669 -15.57 34.48 15.36
C ALA A 669 -15.03 33.10 14.84
N LEU A 670 -13.75 32.72 14.81
CA LEU A 670 -12.43 33.34 14.89
C LEU A 670 -11.43 32.19 14.59
N ASN A 671 -10.17 32.58 14.36
CA ASN A 671 -8.95 31.78 14.35
C ASN A 671 -8.76 30.82 15.55
N ILE A 672 -7.82 29.87 15.38
CA ILE A 672 -6.64 29.53 16.23
C ILE A 672 -6.01 28.27 15.57
N GLU A 673 -4.84 28.31 14.94
CA GLU A 673 -3.44 28.36 15.44
C GLU A 673 -2.90 27.11 16.17
N PHE A 674 -1.96 26.46 15.46
CA PHE A 674 -0.66 25.85 15.83
C PHE A 674 -0.47 24.98 17.10
N CYS A 675 -0.16 23.70 16.85
CA CYS A 675 1.10 23.04 17.19
C CYS A 675 1.47 22.02 16.10
#